data_AF-A0A3Q1K998-F1
#
_entry.id   AF-A0A3Q1K998-F1
#
_cell.length_a   1.000
_cell.length_b   1.000
_cell.length_c   1.000
_cell.angle_alpha   90.00
_cell.angle_beta   90.00
_cell.angle_gamma   90.00
#
_symmetry.space_group_name_H-M   'P 1'
#
loop_
_entity.id
_entity.type
_entity.pdbx_description
1 polymer ?
#
loop_
_entity_poly.entity_id
_entity_poly.type
_entity_poly.pdbx_seq_one_letter_code
_entity_poly.pdbx_strand_id
1 'polypeptide(L)'
;MDAPEDTEETYLAIKITVIRGNKLQGKKADSFQSFLQVAVDGTLLGESDKKLFNPGDQCVDYDFDCTFQCPNNIQALSDFSHKPVILTVIEFLPEEKKIEAKTAVLGQAVVDLLPLLKGQRSFSSTVQLKPANSLPVKDSFQSSMNVETAVRAKQKQVTSQLISKWRKEPTLEVSISVSKPVLSEIEVSASNLMKVTVETAYSIPDSWMQLSGPPCTYAAALEVPLSAEKDQMLVFCEGQMKSGGQREEYGRQKKRPHQALLVPGNHFLPETYFEAEPIEQEDGELTNLEDQAFRNESETNKNRVSWDTEMCCFLDAGGNTRLRQKITECRLWPVEIMRSMNVLGKAVENKQLSEENPEISFHGVAFVDMGRLLYPGVSRIRGAYSIHPFSETELLNKTKRSVSVLKEYVKTAVSQAKARASPAAGSYKGKPGRNLDASSKDLKEPSKKPGNQNRMSAADNVADSFTETELHVNTEGNMYVEARTYIIIEIALDKPLVPKTSPAELARRVRVLIPPRPPLPAGPSRAERAVLDFHRQVGNVVSHVSDQYVKLFGAGYKPSEDCSQEQMKVQLIGTLNVSGRYFAFKEQMKHAVVRIVRDKMQQTEPFTDPQELKAFTSKLYVYLVDEMHVALNKIYSDDIDDDSTDLIQLSSSQLRHFAREAQLTGDYQQAAQCYQELVVRHPHEPSHKFEWGSLFMLTGDYMKAKECFHDAVSIQQAHQPSLMMCGVLAAMFEHYEEAQTFLERATNIHPPSVVAWTLLGLLHESQDEFILAERAFLEAKKQLKADEAKKQTQREEERKDREKNNKNEKDQQDNEETDKPACPSPTVNQADPEPVDQDSERHKEPLAQSVSSTSAPTKHFSSTIYTETVSFLLQNNALQMAEKALAQELLCSEGGRSVTYLFHQAQLQLLKADYSSAAASLKEALFYRDQDADLWALNGHCHYLQGEFADAQESYERSLNLPQQLPDSHLVLLRLGSIYQQREKFEQAKVVYLQACEQSPSCLTWLGLGIACYRLDELYVAEEALTEANHLDNQNAEVWAYLCLICFRAGKQEEAELYYKYAMRFNLQQESLLKELNELKDQLRFSHLVSFFGTSSEVRV
;
A
#
# COMPACT_ATOMS: atom_id res chain seq x y z
N MET A 1 44.81 -4.67 -41.42
CA MET A 1 44.00 -4.24 -42.56
C MET A 1 42.68 -4.93 -42.36
N ASP A 2 41.65 -4.29 -41.81
CA ASP A 2 41.27 -2.88 -41.97
C ASP A 2 41.07 -2.17 -40.63
N ALA A 3 41.48 -0.90 -40.59
CA ALA A 3 41.22 0.01 -39.49
C ALA A 3 39.72 0.36 -39.48
N PRO A 4 39.11 0.63 -38.31
CA PRO A 4 37.77 1.23 -38.31
C PRO A 4 37.89 2.63 -38.94
N GLU A 5 37.12 2.85 -40.00
CA GLU A 5 36.96 4.14 -40.66
C GLU A 5 36.56 5.20 -39.62
N ASP A 6 37.21 6.36 -39.70
CA ASP A 6 36.90 7.56 -38.92
C ASP A 6 35.38 7.82 -38.96
N THR A 7 34.73 7.74 -37.80
CA THR A 7 33.37 8.24 -37.63
C THR A 7 33.36 9.72 -37.97
N GLU A 8 32.71 10.10 -39.07
CA GLU A 8 32.42 11.51 -39.36
C GLU A 8 31.76 12.12 -38.13
N GLU A 9 32.47 13.01 -37.42
CA GLU A 9 31.91 13.76 -36.30
C GLU A 9 30.70 14.53 -36.82
N THR A 10 29.51 14.07 -36.47
CA THR A 10 28.27 14.73 -36.87
C THR A 10 28.11 15.96 -36.00
N TYR A 11 28.21 17.14 -36.61
CA TYR A 11 28.02 18.42 -35.92
C TYR A 11 26.55 18.84 -35.95
N LEU A 12 26.00 19.16 -34.78
CA LEU A 12 24.67 19.75 -34.62
C LEU A 12 24.77 21.28 -34.72
N ALA A 13 24.05 21.88 -35.66
CA ALA A 13 23.95 23.32 -35.80
C ALA A 13 22.74 23.85 -35.01
N ILE A 14 23.01 24.53 -33.90
CA ILE A 14 21.98 25.18 -33.06
C ILE A 14 21.91 26.65 -33.45
N LYS A 15 20.72 27.10 -33.88
CA LYS A 15 20.45 28.49 -34.23
C LYS A 15 19.78 29.19 -33.05
N ILE A 16 20.39 30.29 -32.60
CA ILE A 16 19.88 31.18 -31.56
C ILE A 16 19.47 32.48 -32.25
N THR A 17 18.22 32.87 -32.06
CA THR A 17 17.62 34.10 -32.59
C THR A 17 17.19 34.98 -31.42
N VAL A 18 17.79 36.16 -31.27
CA VAL A 18 17.30 37.17 -30.32
C VAL A 18 16.43 38.16 -31.06
N ILE A 19 15.12 38.12 -30.79
CA ILE A 19 14.11 38.87 -31.53
C ILE A 19 14.09 40.32 -31.05
N ARG A 20 13.77 40.51 -29.77
CA ARG A 20 13.57 41.85 -29.20
C ARG A 20 13.97 41.96 -27.73
N GLY A 21 14.42 43.13 -27.34
CA GLY A 21 14.58 43.52 -25.94
C GLY A 21 13.51 44.51 -25.51
N ASN A 22 12.76 44.19 -24.45
CA ASN A 22 11.66 44.99 -23.95
C ASN A 22 12.09 45.76 -22.68
N LYS A 23 11.69 47.03 -22.60
CA LYS A 23 11.89 47.95 -21.46
C LYS A 23 13.34 48.17 -21.04
N LEU A 24 14.26 48.14 -22.00
CA LEU A 24 15.69 48.41 -21.78
C LEU A 24 15.90 49.88 -21.37
N GLN A 25 16.83 50.13 -20.44
CA GLN A 25 17.17 51.47 -19.97
C GLN A 25 18.67 51.73 -20.13
N GLY A 26 19.03 52.80 -20.86
CA GLY A 26 20.42 53.25 -21.00
C GLY A 26 20.93 53.96 -19.75
N LYS A 27 22.25 54.05 -19.56
CA LYS A 27 22.84 54.66 -18.35
C LYS A 27 22.69 56.18 -18.27
N LYS A 28 22.51 56.87 -19.39
CA LYS A 28 22.58 58.35 -19.45
C LYS A 28 21.52 59.08 -20.30
N ALA A 29 20.73 58.39 -21.15
CA ALA A 29 19.80 59.06 -22.06
C ALA A 29 18.53 58.23 -22.36
N ASP A 30 17.42 58.92 -22.65
CA ASP A 30 16.14 58.33 -23.12
C ASP A 30 16.24 57.72 -24.54
N SER A 31 17.31 58.05 -25.28
CA SER A 31 17.66 57.44 -26.56
C SER A 31 19.12 56.96 -26.53
N PHE A 32 19.32 55.66 -26.70
CA PHE A 32 20.64 55.02 -26.71
C PHE A 32 20.72 53.98 -27.84
N GLN A 33 21.94 53.65 -28.25
CA GLN A 33 22.20 52.51 -29.14
C GLN A 33 22.70 51.34 -28.31
N SER A 34 22.21 50.14 -28.61
CA SER A 34 22.66 48.92 -27.96
C SER A 34 22.92 47.81 -28.96
N PHE A 35 23.79 46.88 -28.59
CA PHE A 35 24.05 45.66 -29.32
C PHE A 35 24.13 44.48 -28.34
N LEU A 36 23.96 43.27 -28.87
CA LEU A 36 23.96 42.02 -28.12
C LEU A 36 25.27 41.26 -28.34
N GLN A 37 25.73 40.60 -27.28
CA GLN A 37 26.82 39.65 -27.32
C GLN A 37 26.30 38.29 -26.83
N VAL A 38 26.43 37.25 -27.64
CA VAL A 38 25.98 35.88 -27.32
C VAL A 38 27.17 34.98 -27.09
N ALA A 39 27.24 34.32 -25.93
CA ALA A 39 28.34 33.43 -25.57
C ALA A 39 27.86 32.12 -24.93
N VAL A 40 28.63 31.05 -25.11
CA VAL A 40 28.43 29.74 -24.48
C VAL A 40 29.78 29.23 -23.98
N ASP A 41 29.86 28.79 -22.73
CA ASP A 41 31.09 28.24 -22.11
C ASP A 41 32.34 29.14 -22.27
N GLY A 42 32.15 30.46 -22.15
CA GLY A 42 33.21 31.45 -22.32
C GLY A 42 33.67 31.69 -23.77
N THR A 43 33.06 31.00 -24.74
CA THR A 43 33.30 31.23 -26.17
C THR A 43 32.25 32.21 -26.72
N LEU A 44 32.73 33.29 -27.34
CA LEU A 44 31.88 34.27 -28.01
C LEU A 44 31.36 33.70 -29.33
N LEU A 45 30.03 33.58 -29.48
CA LEU A 45 29.39 33.04 -30.68
C LEU A 45 29.12 34.13 -31.74
N GLY A 46 28.79 35.35 -31.31
CA GLY A 46 28.55 36.47 -32.21
C GLY A 46 28.10 37.75 -31.52
N GLU A 47 28.20 38.86 -32.26
CA GLU A 47 27.77 40.20 -31.84
C GLU A 47 26.75 40.76 -32.84
N SER A 48 25.68 41.38 -32.35
CA SER A 48 24.66 41.99 -33.22
C SER A 48 25.08 43.36 -33.74
N ASP A 49 24.42 43.82 -34.80
CA ASP A 49 24.49 45.22 -35.21
C ASP A 49 24.00 46.16 -34.09
N LYS A 50 24.49 47.39 -34.09
CA LYS A 50 24.04 48.45 -33.18
C LYS A 50 22.64 48.90 -33.58
N LYS A 51 21.67 48.70 -32.69
CA LYS A 51 20.26 49.05 -32.90
C LYS A 51 19.85 50.23 -32.01
N LEU A 52 19.00 51.09 -32.54
CA LEU A 52 18.48 52.26 -31.82
C LEU A 52 17.29 51.86 -30.93
N PHE A 53 17.22 52.39 -29.72
CA PHE A 53 16.05 52.25 -28.86
C PHE A 53 14.81 52.96 -29.43
N ASN A 54 13.69 52.24 -29.49
CA ASN A 54 12.39 52.76 -29.93
C ASN A 54 11.58 53.23 -28.70
N PRO A 55 11.45 54.56 -28.46
CA PRO A 55 10.77 55.08 -27.27
C PRO A 55 9.25 54.89 -27.26
N GLY A 56 8.62 54.69 -28.43
CA GLY A 56 7.18 54.46 -28.55
C GLY A 56 6.73 53.09 -28.03
N ASP A 57 7.47 52.03 -28.40
CA ASP A 57 7.17 50.64 -28.03
C ASP A 57 7.97 50.15 -26.81
N GLN A 58 8.85 51.01 -26.27
CA GLN A 58 9.81 50.69 -25.22
C GLN A 58 10.61 49.42 -25.54
N CYS A 59 11.07 49.24 -26.77
CA CYS A 59 11.80 48.04 -27.18
C CYS A 59 12.99 48.35 -28.10
N VAL A 60 13.86 47.36 -28.25
CA VAL A 60 14.90 47.31 -29.28
C VAL A 60 14.70 46.01 -30.04
N ASP A 61 14.41 46.09 -31.34
CA ASP A 61 14.28 44.91 -32.18
C ASP A 61 15.66 44.58 -32.77
N TYR A 62 16.23 43.46 -32.32
CA TYR A 62 17.57 43.03 -32.70
C TYR A 62 17.54 42.16 -33.96
N ASP A 63 16.57 41.24 -34.04
CA ASP A 63 16.46 40.21 -35.08
C ASP A 63 17.83 39.57 -35.41
N PHE A 64 18.57 39.22 -34.35
CA PHE A 64 19.94 38.75 -34.47
C PHE A 64 19.99 37.23 -34.44
N ASP A 65 20.58 36.64 -35.46
CA ASP A 65 20.79 35.20 -35.59
C ASP A 65 22.28 34.85 -35.40
N CYS A 66 22.57 33.91 -34.51
CA CYS A 66 23.88 33.26 -34.43
C CYS A 66 23.73 31.74 -34.40
N THR A 67 24.70 31.03 -34.98
CA THR A 67 24.76 29.57 -34.98
C THR A 67 26.05 29.12 -34.34
N PHE A 68 25.98 28.03 -33.56
CA PHE A 68 27.18 27.34 -33.10
C PHE A 68 27.07 25.85 -33.42
N GLN A 69 28.22 25.27 -33.77
CA GLN A 69 28.34 23.85 -34.07
C GLN A 69 28.77 23.13 -32.81
N CYS A 70 27.96 22.16 -32.38
CA CYS A 70 28.26 21.32 -31.24
C CYS A 70 28.54 19.89 -31.73
N PRO A 71 29.66 19.24 -31.31
CA PRO A 71 29.89 17.84 -31.64
C PRO A 71 28.77 16.98 -31.02
N ASN A 72 28.19 16.06 -31.79
CA ASN A 72 27.15 15.16 -31.29
C ASN A 72 27.75 14.01 -30.45
N ASN A 73 28.43 14.37 -29.36
CA ASN A 73 28.98 13.41 -28.40
C ASN A 73 28.30 13.55 -27.03
N ILE A 74 28.38 12.50 -26.22
CA ILE A 74 27.67 12.42 -24.94
C ILE A 74 28.14 13.50 -23.95
N GLN A 75 29.42 13.91 -24.01
CA GLN A 75 29.96 14.99 -23.18
C GLN A 75 29.35 16.34 -23.53
N ALA A 76 29.15 16.62 -24.82
CA ALA A 76 28.53 17.84 -25.31
C ALA A 76 27.03 17.89 -24.98
N LEU A 77 26.34 16.75 -25.02
CA LEU A 77 24.97 16.62 -24.53
C LEU A 77 24.88 16.86 -23.03
N SER A 78 25.86 16.38 -22.25
CA SER A 78 25.98 16.71 -20.84
C SER A 78 26.22 18.21 -20.62
N ASP A 79 27.07 18.84 -21.42
CA ASP A 79 27.33 20.27 -21.33
C ASP A 79 26.04 21.11 -21.50
N PHE A 80 25.10 20.69 -22.35
CA PHE A 80 23.79 21.34 -22.49
C PHE A 80 22.93 21.32 -21.20
N SER A 81 23.20 20.38 -20.29
CA SER A 81 22.44 20.27 -19.03
C SER A 81 22.86 21.30 -17.98
N HIS A 82 24.10 21.80 -18.02
CA HIS A 82 24.65 22.69 -16.97
C HIS A 82 25.38 23.94 -17.49
N LYS A 83 25.62 24.08 -18.80
CA LYS A 83 26.23 25.27 -19.43
C LYS A 83 25.17 26.05 -20.24
N PRO A 84 24.66 27.17 -19.72
CA PRO A 84 23.61 27.92 -20.41
C PRO A 84 24.19 28.89 -21.44
N VAL A 85 23.31 29.41 -22.31
CA VAL A 85 23.61 30.49 -23.23
C VAL A 85 23.53 31.82 -22.49
N ILE A 86 24.61 32.60 -22.60
CA ILE A 86 24.74 33.91 -21.98
C ILE A 86 24.48 34.99 -23.04
N LEU A 87 23.55 35.90 -22.74
CA LEU A 87 23.20 37.06 -23.57
C LEU A 87 23.57 38.33 -22.83
N THR A 88 24.48 39.14 -23.37
CA THR A 88 24.91 40.40 -22.76
C THR A 88 24.46 41.58 -23.62
N VAL A 89 23.71 42.51 -23.02
CA VAL A 89 23.26 43.73 -23.69
C VAL A 89 24.25 44.85 -23.37
N ILE A 90 24.82 45.47 -24.39
CA ILE A 90 25.85 46.49 -24.26
C ILE A 90 25.37 47.80 -24.89
N GLU A 91 25.42 48.88 -24.14
CA GLU A 91 25.17 50.25 -24.62
C GLU A 91 26.43 50.81 -25.28
N PHE A 92 26.25 51.41 -26.44
CA PHE A 92 27.28 52.13 -27.17
C PHE A 92 27.20 53.63 -26.83
N LEU A 93 28.24 54.18 -26.20
CA LEU A 93 28.31 55.61 -25.87
C LEU A 93 29.07 56.36 -27.00
N PRO A 94 28.46 57.38 -27.63
CA PRO A 94 29.12 58.14 -28.67
C PRO A 94 30.33 58.94 -28.14
N GLU A 95 31.38 59.04 -28.95
CA GLU A 95 32.68 59.64 -28.59
C GLU A 95 32.61 61.15 -28.36
N GLU A 96 33.08 61.62 -27.19
CA GLU A 96 33.54 63.00 -27.03
C GLU A 96 35.08 63.01 -27.14
N LYS A 97 35.58 63.33 -28.33
CA LYS A 97 36.98 63.67 -28.70
C LYS A 97 38.12 62.88 -28.00
N LYS A 98 38.70 61.94 -28.77
CA LYS A 98 40.03 61.31 -28.60
C LYS A 98 40.31 60.64 -27.24
N ILE A 99 39.61 59.54 -26.96
CA ILE A 99 40.06 58.31 -26.24
C ILE A 99 39.08 57.20 -26.71
N GLU A 100 39.55 55.96 -26.82
CA GLU A 100 38.80 54.77 -27.31
C GLU A 100 37.33 54.71 -26.85
N ALA A 101 36.45 54.28 -27.76
CA ALA A 101 35.00 54.14 -27.53
C ALA A 101 34.68 53.40 -26.23
N LYS A 102 33.96 54.05 -25.31
CA LYS A 102 33.53 53.43 -24.05
C LYS A 102 32.21 52.68 -24.26
N THR A 103 32.24 51.36 -24.15
CA THR A 103 31.04 50.53 -24.07
C THR A 103 30.60 50.39 -22.60
N ALA A 104 29.30 50.22 -22.37
CA ALA A 104 28.76 50.01 -21.04
C ALA A 104 27.79 48.83 -21.03
N VAL A 105 28.06 47.80 -20.23
CA VAL A 105 27.13 46.67 -20.07
C VAL A 105 25.87 47.16 -19.34
N LEU A 106 24.70 46.95 -19.96
CA LEU A 106 23.38 47.25 -19.40
C LEU A 106 22.89 46.12 -18.51
N GLY A 107 23.07 44.87 -18.97
CA GLY A 107 22.70 43.69 -18.22
C GLY A 107 22.99 42.40 -18.98
N GLN A 108 22.76 41.28 -18.31
CA GLN A 108 22.98 39.94 -18.82
C GLN A 108 21.73 39.09 -18.58
N ALA A 109 21.39 38.23 -19.53
CA ALA A 109 20.33 37.24 -19.42
C ALA A 109 20.90 35.84 -19.74
N VAL A 110 20.19 34.81 -19.28
CA VAL A 110 20.61 33.40 -19.39
C VAL A 110 19.48 32.57 -20.02
N VAL A 111 19.82 31.69 -20.95
CA VAL A 111 18.87 30.77 -21.60
C VAL A 111 19.39 29.32 -21.49
N ASP A 112 18.55 28.41 -21.01
CA ASP A 112 18.87 26.99 -20.88
C ASP A 112 18.61 26.20 -22.16
N LEU A 113 19.47 25.22 -22.43
CA LEU A 113 19.32 24.29 -23.57
C LEU A 113 18.57 22.99 -23.21
N LEU A 114 18.12 22.85 -21.95
CA LEU A 114 17.36 21.68 -21.46
C LEU A 114 16.15 21.31 -22.35
N PRO A 115 15.34 22.24 -22.91
CA PRO A 115 14.22 21.87 -23.76
C PRO A 115 14.62 21.06 -25.01
N LEU A 116 15.84 21.26 -25.53
CA LEU A 116 16.36 20.49 -26.67
C LEU A 116 16.64 19.03 -26.28
N LEU A 117 17.18 18.80 -25.07
CA LEU A 117 17.38 17.45 -24.51
C LEU A 117 16.05 16.74 -24.22
N LYS A 118 14.96 17.49 -24.03
CA LYS A 118 13.60 16.96 -23.89
C LYS A 118 12.92 16.64 -25.24
N GLY A 119 13.64 16.73 -26.36
CA GLY A 119 13.16 16.38 -27.70
C GLY A 119 12.50 17.54 -28.47
N GLN A 120 12.50 18.77 -27.94
CA GLN A 120 11.96 19.92 -28.66
C GLN A 120 12.91 20.34 -29.80
N ARG A 121 12.35 20.62 -30.98
CA ARG A 121 13.11 21.11 -32.15
C ARG A 121 13.34 22.61 -32.13
N SER A 122 12.43 23.35 -31.51
CA SER A 122 12.53 24.79 -31.32
C SER A 122 11.67 25.25 -30.15
N PHE A 123 12.14 26.24 -29.41
CA PHE A 123 11.38 26.87 -28.33
C PHE A 123 11.68 28.37 -28.28
N SER A 124 10.71 29.15 -27.79
CA SER A 124 10.87 30.59 -27.56
C SER A 124 10.66 30.89 -26.07
N SER A 125 11.54 31.72 -25.52
CA SER A 125 11.52 32.09 -24.10
C SER A 125 11.72 33.58 -23.93
N THR A 126 10.99 34.16 -22.97
CA THR A 126 11.21 35.54 -22.52
C THR A 126 12.06 35.52 -21.26
N VAL A 127 13.31 35.95 -21.35
CA VAL A 127 14.28 35.91 -20.26
C VAL A 127 14.47 37.27 -19.62
N GLN A 128 14.64 37.31 -18.30
CA GLN A 128 14.86 38.55 -17.57
C GLN A 128 16.30 39.05 -17.76
N LEU A 129 16.45 40.34 -17.97
CA LEU A 129 17.76 40.98 -18.07
C LEU A 129 18.20 41.50 -16.70
N LYS A 130 19.20 40.85 -16.08
CA LYS A 130 19.73 41.29 -14.78
C LYS A 130 20.84 42.34 -14.98
N PRO A 131 20.85 43.44 -14.21
CA PRO A 131 21.81 44.52 -14.40
C PRO A 131 23.23 44.13 -13.96
N ALA A 132 24.24 44.57 -14.70
CA ALA A 132 25.64 44.21 -14.43
C ALA A 132 26.26 44.88 -13.18
N ASN A 133 25.66 45.98 -12.68
CA ASN A 133 26.17 46.79 -11.55
C ASN A 133 25.27 46.74 -10.31
N SER A 134 24.61 45.61 -10.00
CA SER A 134 24.00 45.46 -8.67
C SER A 134 25.09 45.14 -7.65
N LEU A 135 25.41 46.09 -6.77
CA LEU A 135 25.96 45.74 -5.46
C LEU A 135 25.00 44.72 -4.82
N PRO A 136 25.51 43.71 -4.08
CA PRO A 136 24.64 42.82 -3.31
C PRO A 136 23.87 43.71 -2.32
N VAL A 137 22.60 43.97 -2.62
CA VAL A 137 21.72 44.61 -1.67
C VAL A 137 21.60 43.59 -0.54
N LYS A 138 22.13 43.92 0.65
CA LYS A 138 21.71 43.25 1.88
C LYS A 138 20.19 43.33 1.90
N ASP A 139 19.52 42.20 1.84
CA ASP A 139 18.08 42.08 2.04
C ASP A 139 17.71 42.82 3.33
N SER A 140 17.17 44.01 3.15
CA SER A 140 16.74 44.91 4.22
C SER A 140 15.50 45.68 3.80
N PHE A 141 14.68 45.06 2.93
CA PHE A 141 13.32 45.51 2.65
C PHE A 141 12.38 44.32 2.45
N GLN A 142 12.32 43.46 3.46
CA GLN A 142 11.15 42.62 3.74
C GLN A 142 11.06 42.31 5.24
N SER A 143 11.03 43.35 6.08
CA SER A 143 10.54 43.22 7.46
C SER A 143 9.76 44.46 7.87
N SER A 144 8.43 44.41 7.69
CA SER A 144 7.47 44.83 8.71
C SER A 144 6.06 44.81 8.11
N MET A 145 5.43 43.64 8.06
CA MET A 145 4.00 43.54 8.35
C MET A 145 3.72 42.15 8.92
N ASN A 146 3.67 42.10 10.25
CA ASN A 146 3.09 41.00 11.00
C ASN A 146 1.62 40.85 10.58
N VAL A 147 1.30 39.78 9.86
CA VAL A 147 -0.08 39.33 9.65
C VAL A 147 -0.44 38.41 10.80
N GLU A 148 -0.65 38.97 11.99
CA GLU A 148 -1.35 38.29 13.10
C GLU A 148 -1.53 39.23 14.31
N THR A 149 -2.26 40.34 14.13
CA THR A 149 -3.06 41.02 15.19
C THR A 149 -3.68 42.30 14.63
N ALA A 150 -4.77 42.18 13.87
CA ALA A 150 -5.66 43.31 13.58
C ALA A 150 -7.07 42.84 13.21
N VAL A 151 -7.72 42.10 14.12
CA VAL A 151 -9.19 42.00 14.11
C VAL A 151 -9.72 43.28 14.76
N ARG A 152 -10.56 44.02 14.00
CA ARG A 152 -11.29 45.27 14.32
C ARG A 152 -10.58 46.58 13.95
N ALA A 153 -10.92 47.14 12.79
CA ALA A 153 -11.68 48.39 12.69
C ALA A 153 -12.10 48.67 11.25
N LYS A 154 -13.28 49.27 11.10
CA LYS A 154 -14.02 49.51 9.86
C LYS A 154 -13.41 50.62 8.98
N GLN A 155 -13.69 50.46 7.69
CA GLN A 155 -14.16 51.47 6.72
C GLN A 155 -13.19 52.16 5.74
N LYS A 156 -13.57 51.95 4.47
CA LYS A 156 -13.55 52.82 3.27
C LYS A 156 -12.30 52.79 2.40
N GLN A 157 -12.50 52.17 1.23
CA GLN A 157 -12.14 52.67 -0.11
C GLN A 157 -11.00 53.69 -0.15
N VAL A 158 -9.83 53.23 -0.60
CA VAL A 158 -8.95 53.81 -1.64
C VAL A 158 -7.59 53.12 -1.52
N THR A 159 -7.49 51.87 -1.99
CA THR A 159 -6.20 51.18 -2.18
C THR A 159 -6.33 50.13 -3.28
N SER A 160 -6.80 50.53 -4.47
CA SER A 160 -6.65 49.73 -5.70
C SER A 160 -5.98 50.52 -6.83
N GLN A 161 -5.37 51.68 -6.53
CA GLN A 161 -4.70 52.53 -7.52
C GLN A 161 -3.25 52.95 -7.15
N LEU A 162 -2.64 52.37 -6.10
CA LEU A 162 -1.27 52.73 -5.69
C LEU A 162 -0.28 51.55 -5.66
N ILE A 163 -0.67 50.34 -6.08
CA ILE A 163 0.22 49.17 -6.20
C ILE A 163 0.56 48.84 -7.67
N SER A 164 -0.10 49.46 -8.66
CA SER A 164 0.15 49.25 -10.10
C SER A 164 1.22 50.17 -10.71
N LYS A 165 2.10 50.77 -9.90
CA LYS A 165 3.18 51.67 -10.34
C LYS A 165 4.58 51.24 -9.87
N TRP A 166 4.79 49.92 -9.76
CA TRP A 166 6.09 49.31 -9.50
C TRP A 166 6.68 48.80 -10.82
N ARG A 167 7.96 49.10 -11.06
CA ARG A 167 8.68 49.01 -12.35
C ARG A 167 8.51 47.63 -13.02
N LYS A 168 8.04 47.60 -14.27
CA LYS A 168 8.10 46.38 -15.11
C LYS A 168 9.58 46.12 -15.47
N GLU A 169 10.11 44.96 -15.12
CA GLU A 169 11.52 44.57 -15.34
C GLU A 169 11.88 44.45 -16.84
N PRO A 170 13.15 44.70 -17.23
CA PRO A 170 13.62 44.53 -18.60
C PRO A 170 13.76 43.05 -18.99
N THR A 171 13.34 42.70 -20.21
CA THR A 171 13.36 41.31 -20.71
C THR A 171 13.89 41.20 -22.13
N LEU A 172 14.39 40.02 -22.52
CA LEU A 172 14.77 39.66 -23.89
C LEU A 172 13.89 38.51 -24.38
N GLU A 173 13.43 38.58 -25.62
CA GLU A 173 12.73 37.49 -26.30
C GLU A 173 13.70 36.73 -27.20
N VAL A 174 13.85 35.44 -26.91
CA VAL A 174 14.87 34.58 -27.54
C VAL A 174 14.20 33.33 -28.06
N SER A 175 14.54 32.94 -29.29
CA SER A 175 14.13 31.69 -29.90
C SER A 175 15.35 30.83 -30.21
N ILE A 176 15.30 29.56 -29.86
CA ILE A 176 16.35 28.59 -30.16
C ILE A 176 15.75 27.50 -31.05
N SER A 177 16.44 27.12 -32.12
CA SER A 177 15.99 26.10 -33.07
C SER A 177 17.12 25.21 -33.59
N VAL A 178 16.79 23.96 -33.89
CA VAL A 178 17.71 22.96 -34.46
C VAL A 178 17.03 22.29 -35.65
N SER A 179 17.78 22.00 -36.72
CA SER A 179 17.24 21.43 -37.96
C SER A 179 16.71 20.01 -37.81
N LYS A 180 17.29 19.23 -36.89
CA LYS A 180 16.86 17.89 -36.47
C LYS A 180 16.81 17.84 -34.94
N PRO A 181 15.91 17.06 -34.33
CA PRO A 181 15.90 16.91 -32.89
C PRO A 181 17.24 16.35 -32.40
N VAL A 182 17.75 16.88 -31.29
CA VAL A 182 19.07 16.51 -30.73
C VAL A 182 19.10 15.03 -30.33
N LEU A 183 17.96 14.49 -29.88
CA LEU A 183 17.75 13.09 -29.56
C LEU A 183 16.53 12.58 -30.31
N SER A 184 16.55 11.32 -30.76
CA SER A 184 15.37 10.63 -31.29
C SER A 184 14.34 10.37 -30.19
N GLU A 185 13.07 10.11 -30.55
CA GLU A 185 12.02 9.83 -29.55
C GLU A 185 12.35 8.61 -28.67
N ILE A 186 13.03 7.61 -29.23
CA ILE A 186 13.46 6.41 -28.52
C ILE A 186 14.57 6.77 -27.52
N GLU A 187 15.57 7.54 -27.93
CA GLU A 187 16.66 8.01 -27.06
C GLU A 187 16.13 8.94 -25.97
N VAL A 188 15.21 9.85 -26.29
CA VAL A 188 14.53 10.67 -25.27
C VAL A 188 13.80 9.76 -24.29
N SER A 189 13.09 8.73 -24.74
CA SER A 189 12.36 7.82 -23.84
C SER A 189 13.28 7.04 -22.90
N ALA A 190 14.45 6.59 -23.39
CA ALA A 190 15.42 5.76 -22.66
C ALA A 190 16.40 6.57 -21.80
N SER A 191 16.65 7.83 -22.15
CA SER A 191 17.49 8.76 -21.39
C SER A 191 16.74 9.41 -20.23
N ASN A 192 17.52 9.97 -19.30
CA ASN A 192 17.03 10.62 -18.11
C ASN A 192 17.85 11.89 -17.81
N LEU A 193 17.26 12.83 -17.09
CA LEU A 193 17.95 14.00 -16.55
C LEU A 193 17.98 13.85 -15.04
N MET A 194 19.18 13.77 -14.48
CA MET A 194 19.41 13.70 -13.05
C MET A 194 19.81 15.08 -12.54
N LYS A 195 19.19 15.52 -11.46
CA LYS A 195 19.46 16.77 -10.78
C LYS A 195 19.99 16.45 -9.41
N VAL A 196 21.16 16.99 -9.09
CA VAL A 196 21.77 16.85 -7.78
C VAL A 196 21.84 18.23 -7.14
N THR A 197 21.14 18.39 -6.02
CA THR A 197 21.12 19.61 -5.24
C THR A 197 21.89 19.38 -3.96
N VAL A 198 22.96 20.16 -3.77
CA VAL A 198 23.69 20.23 -2.50
C VAL A 198 23.20 21.48 -1.77
N GLU A 199 22.52 21.25 -0.65
CA GLU A 199 21.78 22.28 0.05
C GLU A 199 22.69 23.00 1.08
N THR A 200 22.82 22.44 2.28
CA THR A 200 23.57 23.06 3.39
C THR A 200 24.12 21.97 4.30
N ALA A 201 25.37 22.15 4.76
CA ALA A 201 25.98 21.38 5.82
C ALA A 201 25.81 22.11 7.16
N TYR A 202 25.29 21.42 8.17
CA TYR A 202 24.97 21.94 9.50
C TYR A 202 25.88 21.35 10.57
N SER A 203 25.97 22.03 11.71
CA SER A 203 26.82 21.62 12.84
C SER A 203 28.28 21.43 12.43
N ILE A 204 28.83 22.43 11.74
CA ILE A 204 30.19 22.41 11.20
C ILE A 204 31.22 22.65 12.32
N PRO A 205 32.38 21.97 12.32
CA PRO A 205 33.41 22.17 13.34
C PRO A 205 33.94 23.60 13.38
N ASP A 206 34.22 24.15 14.57
CA ASP A 206 34.69 25.53 14.71
C ASP A 206 36.01 25.81 13.98
N SER A 207 36.83 24.79 13.77
CA SER A 207 38.09 24.86 12.99
C SER A 207 37.89 25.19 11.51
N TRP A 208 36.67 25.02 10.97
CA TRP A 208 36.30 25.50 9.64
C TRP A 208 36.23 27.03 9.57
N MET A 209 36.10 27.71 10.70
CA MET A 209 36.15 29.17 10.78
C MET A 209 37.60 29.64 10.90
N GLN A 210 38.06 30.41 9.92
CA GLN A 210 39.33 31.12 10.02
C GLN A 210 39.05 32.60 10.25
N LEU A 211 39.25 33.06 11.49
CA LEU A 211 39.05 34.45 11.92
C LEU A 211 40.05 35.44 11.29
N SER A 212 41.15 34.95 10.69
CA SER A 212 42.15 35.76 9.99
C SER A 212 42.88 34.95 8.91
N GLY A 213 42.57 35.19 7.63
CA GLY A 213 43.20 34.52 6.46
C GLY A 213 42.47 34.83 5.14
N PRO A 214 42.99 34.38 3.97
CA PRO A 214 42.29 34.48 2.68
C PRO A 214 40.95 33.71 2.74
N PRO A 215 39.95 34.07 1.89
CA PRO A 215 38.64 33.42 1.92
C PRO A 215 38.78 31.93 1.60
N CYS A 216 38.34 31.09 2.54
CA CYS A 216 38.27 29.63 2.33
C CYS A 216 37.10 29.31 1.39
N THR A 217 37.30 28.35 0.49
CA THR A 217 36.22 27.82 -0.35
C THR A 217 35.89 26.40 0.11
N TYR A 218 34.61 26.09 0.21
CA TYR A 218 34.13 24.77 0.60
C TYR A 218 33.60 24.06 -0.64
N ALA A 219 34.08 22.83 -0.86
CA ALA A 219 33.72 22.06 -2.04
C ALA A 219 33.08 20.73 -1.66
N ALA A 220 32.03 20.35 -2.37
CA ALA A 220 31.48 19.00 -2.36
C ALA A 220 31.63 18.37 -3.75
N ALA A 221 31.82 17.06 -3.84
CA ALA A 221 31.92 16.37 -5.12
C ALA A 221 31.32 14.96 -5.08
N LEU A 222 30.76 14.55 -6.21
CA LEU A 222 30.34 13.17 -6.43
C LEU A 222 30.54 12.78 -7.90
N GLU A 223 30.55 11.48 -8.16
CA GLU A 223 30.60 10.93 -9.51
C GLU A 223 29.22 10.41 -9.91
N VAL A 224 28.82 10.58 -11.17
CA VAL A 224 27.55 10.08 -11.73
C VAL A 224 27.83 9.43 -13.08
N PRO A 225 27.27 8.24 -13.39
CA PRO A 225 27.47 7.61 -14.71
C PRO A 225 26.83 8.44 -15.82
N LEU A 226 27.60 8.83 -16.83
CA LEU A 226 27.10 9.55 -18.00
C LEU A 226 26.60 8.58 -19.08
N SER A 227 27.37 7.50 -19.29
CA SER A 227 27.08 6.40 -20.22
C SER A 227 27.42 5.05 -19.60
N ALA A 228 27.29 3.98 -20.39
CA ALA A 228 27.69 2.62 -19.98
C ALA A 228 29.18 2.52 -19.58
N GLU A 229 30.05 3.40 -20.09
CA GLU A 229 31.50 3.33 -19.87
C GLU A 229 32.08 4.58 -19.22
N LYS A 230 31.43 5.74 -19.39
CA LYS A 230 31.95 7.03 -18.91
C LYS A 230 31.19 7.50 -17.69
N ASP A 231 31.92 8.01 -16.71
CA ASP A 231 31.39 8.69 -15.54
C ASP A 231 31.68 10.19 -15.64
N GLN A 232 30.82 11.02 -15.06
CA GLN A 232 30.95 12.47 -14.96
C GLN A 232 31.10 12.87 -13.50
N MET A 233 32.10 13.71 -13.23
CA MET A 233 32.31 14.29 -11.92
C MET A 233 31.52 15.60 -11.77
N LEU A 234 30.74 15.70 -10.70
CA LEU A 234 30.02 16.91 -10.30
C LEU A 234 30.75 17.55 -9.11
N VAL A 235 31.10 18.83 -9.22
CA VAL A 235 31.86 19.55 -8.19
C VAL A 235 31.18 20.88 -7.86
N PHE A 236 30.93 21.10 -6.57
CA PHE A 236 30.21 22.23 -6.00
C PHE A 236 31.18 23.12 -5.21
N CYS A 237 31.86 24.07 -5.88
CA CYS A 237 33.03 24.77 -5.31
C CYS A 237 32.76 26.02 -4.44
N GLU A 238 31.51 26.44 -4.25
CA GLU A 238 31.17 27.75 -3.65
C GLU A 238 30.28 27.68 -2.40
N GLY A 239 30.63 26.82 -1.44
CA GLY A 239 29.95 26.85 -0.15
C GLY A 239 30.15 28.20 0.55
N GLN A 240 29.06 28.83 1.01
CA GLN A 240 29.09 30.09 1.76
C GLN A 240 28.91 29.82 3.25
N MET A 241 29.86 30.31 4.06
CA MET A 241 29.78 30.19 5.52
C MET A 241 28.72 31.15 6.07
N LYS A 242 27.77 30.62 6.84
CA LYS A 242 26.75 31.38 7.58
C LYS A 242 26.93 31.14 9.09
N SER A 243 26.93 32.22 9.86
CA SER A 243 26.99 32.15 11.33
C SER A 243 25.67 31.68 11.92
N GLY A 244 25.73 31.01 13.08
CA GLY A 244 24.54 30.63 13.85
C GLY A 244 23.72 31.83 14.36
N GLY A 245 22.44 31.60 14.66
CA GLY A 245 21.52 32.55 15.29
C GLY A 245 20.24 32.86 14.51
N GLN A 246 20.14 32.49 13.23
CA GLN A 246 18.95 32.67 12.38
C GLN A 246 18.72 31.44 11.51
N ARG A 247 17.48 30.94 11.49
CA ARG A 247 17.03 29.86 10.58
C ARG A 247 17.14 30.30 9.12
N GLU A 248 17.24 29.33 8.22
CA GLU A 248 17.14 29.59 6.78
C GLU A 248 15.79 30.25 6.43
N GLU A 249 15.83 31.14 5.43
CA GLU A 249 14.64 31.85 4.97
C GLU A 249 13.68 30.90 4.25
N TYR A 250 12.38 31.03 4.54
CA TYR A 250 11.34 30.30 3.83
C TYR A 250 11.28 30.76 2.37
N GLY A 251 11.26 29.80 1.44
CA GLY A 251 11.18 30.11 0.01
C GLY A 251 12.49 30.62 -0.60
N ARG A 252 13.64 30.12 -0.12
CA ARG A 252 14.94 30.42 -0.75
C ARG A 252 15.05 29.78 -2.14
N GLN A 253 15.74 30.45 -3.06
CA GLN A 253 15.89 30.00 -4.45
C GLN A 253 17.11 29.09 -4.63
N LYS A 254 16.97 28.08 -5.50
CA LYS A 254 18.08 27.23 -5.92
C LYS A 254 19.04 28.00 -6.85
N LYS A 255 20.33 27.72 -6.77
CA LYS A 255 21.39 28.34 -7.56
C LYS A 255 21.95 27.37 -8.58
N ARG A 256 22.46 27.90 -9.68
CA ARG A 256 23.28 27.21 -10.68
C ARG A 256 24.72 27.16 -10.20
N PRO A 257 25.54 26.22 -10.72
CA PRO A 257 26.98 26.24 -10.52
C PRO A 257 27.56 27.58 -10.94
N HIS A 258 28.51 28.08 -10.15
CA HIS A 258 29.16 29.33 -10.45
C HIS A 258 29.91 29.27 -11.78
N GLN A 259 29.71 30.30 -12.60
CA GLN A 259 30.53 30.55 -13.77
C GLN A 259 31.05 31.97 -13.67
N ALA A 260 32.37 32.15 -13.77
CA ALA A 260 33.02 33.46 -13.58
C ALA A 260 32.50 34.58 -14.50
N LEU A 261 31.79 34.23 -15.58
CA LEU A 261 31.21 35.15 -16.56
C LEU A 261 29.75 35.55 -16.24
N LEU A 262 29.10 34.92 -15.25
CA LEU A 262 27.72 35.21 -14.86
C LEU A 262 27.66 36.34 -13.82
N VAL A 263 26.71 37.27 -13.98
CA VAL A 263 26.36 38.27 -12.97
C VAL A 263 25.68 37.58 -11.78
N PRO A 264 25.89 38.03 -10.51
CA PRO A 264 25.33 37.38 -9.31
C PRO A 264 23.84 37.05 -9.39
N GLY A 265 23.00 37.95 -9.92
CA GLY A 265 21.56 37.73 -10.05
C GLY A 265 21.15 36.63 -11.05
N ASN A 266 22.04 36.22 -11.96
CA ASN A 266 21.79 35.16 -12.95
C ASN A 266 22.21 33.76 -12.45
N HIS A 267 22.78 33.68 -11.24
CA HIS A 267 23.06 32.40 -10.61
C HIS A 267 21.81 31.74 -10.06
N PHE A 268 20.74 32.49 -9.80
CA PHE A 268 19.48 31.92 -9.32
C PHE A 268 18.69 31.26 -10.46
N LEU A 269 18.17 30.07 -10.20
CA LEU A 269 17.29 29.36 -11.13
C LEU A 269 15.89 30.02 -11.10
N PRO A 270 15.27 30.28 -12.27
CA PRO A 270 13.92 30.86 -12.33
C PRO A 270 12.89 29.91 -11.73
N GLU A 271 12.01 30.43 -10.85
CA GLU A 271 10.84 29.73 -10.30
C GLU A 271 11.13 28.41 -9.55
N THR A 272 12.38 28.15 -9.16
CA THR A 272 12.73 26.97 -8.34
C THR A 272 13.15 27.37 -6.93
N TYR A 273 12.40 26.85 -5.97
CA TYR A 273 12.55 27.14 -4.55
C TYR A 273 12.75 25.84 -3.79
N PHE A 274 13.37 25.94 -2.61
CA PHE A 274 13.39 24.81 -1.68
C PHE A 274 12.02 24.66 -1.01
N GLU A 275 11.48 23.45 -1.02
CA GLU A 275 10.25 23.11 -0.31
C GLU A 275 10.59 22.61 1.09
N ALA A 276 9.82 23.04 2.09
CA ALA A 276 9.99 22.57 3.46
C ALA A 276 9.28 21.23 3.65
N GLU A 277 10.04 20.19 3.96
CA GLU A 277 9.52 18.84 4.24
C GLU A 277 9.65 18.51 5.74
N PRO A 278 8.70 17.76 6.32
CA PRO A 278 8.85 17.25 7.68
C PRO A 278 10.06 16.31 7.79
N ILE A 279 10.81 16.42 8.88
CA ILE A 279 12.02 15.61 9.14
C ILE A 279 11.71 14.11 9.08
N GLU A 280 10.52 13.67 9.51
CA GLU A 280 10.15 12.24 9.50
C GLU A 280 9.93 11.67 8.09
N GLN A 281 9.79 12.54 7.07
CA GLN A 281 9.52 12.14 5.69
C GLN A 281 10.79 12.14 4.81
N GLU A 282 11.93 12.59 5.35
CA GLU A 282 13.20 12.61 4.64
C GLU A 282 13.79 11.20 4.48
N ASP A 283 14.66 11.02 3.47
CA ASP A 283 15.31 9.75 3.13
C ASP A 283 16.67 9.54 3.83
N GLY A 284 17.08 10.47 4.70
CA GLY A 284 18.38 10.48 5.37
C GLY A 284 18.43 9.71 6.70
N GLU A 285 19.59 9.78 7.37
CA GLU A 285 19.85 9.06 8.62
C GLU A 285 19.23 9.74 9.85
N LEU A 286 19.18 11.08 9.86
CA LEU A 286 18.79 11.90 11.02
C LEU A 286 17.29 12.23 11.02
N THR A 287 16.45 11.19 11.08
CA THR A 287 14.99 11.30 11.00
C THR A 287 14.26 10.84 12.27
N ASN A 288 14.98 10.30 13.26
CA ASN A 288 14.36 9.82 14.50
C ASN A 288 13.88 10.97 15.40
N LEU A 289 12.99 10.66 16.34
CA LEU A 289 12.49 11.63 17.32
C LEU A 289 13.60 12.28 18.15
N GLU A 290 14.66 11.52 18.46
CA GLU A 290 15.84 12.03 19.20
C GLU A 290 16.67 13.02 18.36
N ASP A 291 16.73 12.80 17.04
CA ASP A 291 17.47 13.64 16.10
C ASP A 291 16.75 14.97 15.81
N GLN A 292 15.42 15.00 15.97
CA GLN A 292 14.61 16.20 15.73
C GLN A 292 15.03 17.37 16.65
N ALA A 293 15.31 17.10 17.92
CA ALA A 293 15.79 18.12 18.86
C ALA A 293 17.17 18.65 18.44
N PHE A 294 18.08 17.74 18.09
CA PHE A 294 19.42 18.07 17.62
C PHE A 294 19.39 18.91 16.33
N ARG A 295 18.59 18.52 15.34
CA ARG A 295 18.45 19.23 14.06
C ARG A 295 17.89 20.64 14.24
N ASN A 296 16.87 20.79 15.09
CA ASN A 296 16.31 22.10 15.40
C ASN A 296 17.35 23.04 16.04
N GLU A 297 18.23 22.51 16.90
CA GLU A 297 19.32 23.27 17.51
C GLU A 297 20.42 23.61 16.49
N SER A 298 20.84 22.66 15.66
CA SER A 298 21.89 22.88 14.67
C SER A 298 21.48 23.85 13.56
N GLU A 299 20.22 23.80 13.13
CA GLU A 299 19.67 24.70 12.10
C GLU A 299 19.44 26.12 12.61
N THR A 300 19.36 26.32 13.92
CA THR A 300 19.13 27.64 14.55
C THR A 300 20.42 28.27 15.07
N ASN A 301 21.19 27.53 15.87
CA ASN A 301 22.22 28.11 16.74
C ASN A 301 23.64 27.86 16.26
N LYS A 302 23.87 26.83 15.43
CA LYS A 302 25.22 26.45 14.99
C LYS A 302 25.59 27.05 13.64
N ASN A 303 26.89 27.10 13.39
CA ASN A 303 27.44 27.56 12.13
C ASN A 303 27.21 26.51 11.02
N ARG A 304 27.09 26.99 9.79
CA ARG A 304 26.74 26.16 8.62
C ARG A 304 27.38 26.66 7.33
N VAL A 305 27.46 25.79 6.33
CA VAL A 305 27.95 26.11 4.98
C VAL A 305 26.85 25.77 4.00
N SER A 306 26.34 26.78 3.28
CA SER A 306 25.28 26.64 2.30
C SER A 306 25.83 26.77 0.89
N TRP A 307 25.55 25.76 0.04
CA TRP A 307 25.80 25.83 -1.40
C TRP A 307 24.53 26.26 -2.13
N ASP A 308 23.37 25.74 -1.71
CA ASP A 308 22.06 25.91 -2.34
C ASP A 308 22.11 25.70 -3.87
N THR A 309 22.96 24.79 -4.35
CA THR A 309 23.31 24.66 -5.77
C THR A 309 22.74 23.37 -6.36
N GLU A 310 22.04 23.48 -7.49
CA GLU A 310 21.50 22.37 -8.29
C GLU A 310 22.33 22.21 -9.58
N MET A 311 22.87 21.01 -9.78
CA MET A 311 23.52 20.58 -11.02
C MET A 311 22.61 19.59 -11.73
N CYS A 312 22.35 19.83 -13.02
CA CYS A 312 21.69 18.87 -13.89
C CYS A 312 22.75 18.08 -14.66
N CYS A 313 22.55 16.77 -14.80
CA CYS A 313 23.37 15.87 -15.60
C CYS A 313 22.48 15.00 -16.49
N PHE A 314 22.97 14.74 -17.71
CA PHE A 314 22.29 13.91 -18.69
C PHE A 314 22.74 12.45 -18.56
N LEU A 315 21.79 11.53 -18.49
CA LEU A 315 22.03 10.08 -18.45
C LEU A 315 21.53 9.49 -19.76
N ASP A 316 22.42 8.90 -20.55
CA ASP A 316 21.98 8.13 -21.73
C ASP A 316 21.34 6.79 -21.31
N ALA A 317 20.87 6.00 -22.28
CA ALA A 317 20.26 4.70 -22.00
C ALA A 317 21.20 3.74 -21.23
N GLY A 318 22.49 3.76 -21.53
CA GLY A 318 23.51 2.95 -20.86
C GLY A 318 23.92 3.49 -19.48
N GLY A 319 23.93 4.82 -19.31
CA GLY A 319 24.14 5.48 -18.02
C GLY A 319 22.99 5.20 -17.06
N ASN A 320 21.75 5.17 -17.55
CA ASN A 320 20.55 4.83 -16.76
C ASN A 320 20.57 3.35 -16.29
N THR A 321 20.96 2.41 -17.16
CA THR A 321 21.10 1.00 -16.76
C THR A 321 22.27 0.81 -15.80
N ARG A 322 23.41 1.46 -16.05
CA ARG A 322 24.58 1.40 -15.16
C ARG A 322 24.32 2.02 -13.80
N LEU A 323 23.59 3.15 -13.73
CA LEU A 323 23.17 3.77 -12.47
C LEU A 323 22.33 2.79 -11.65
N ARG A 324 21.34 2.15 -12.29
CA ARG A 324 20.50 1.13 -11.66
C ARG A 324 21.32 -0.03 -11.11
N GLN A 325 22.24 -0.57 -11.93
CA GLN A 325 23.11 -1.67 -11.53
C GLN A 325 24.02 -1.28 -10.36
N LYS A 326 24.67 -0.11 -10.42
CA LYS A 326 25.53 0.39 -9.34
C LYS A 326 24.75 0.54 -8.03
N ILE A 327 23.50 1.03 -8.06
CA ILE A 327 22.65 1.15 -6.86
C ILE A 327 22.26 -0.23 -6.30
N THR A 328 21.94 -1.20 -7.17
CA THR A 328 21.64 -2.58 -6.74
C THR A 328 22.85 -3.26 -6.10
N GLU A 329 24.05 -3.02 -6.65
CA GLU A 329 25.30 -3.59 -6.12
C GLU A 329 25.79 -2.87 -4.85
N CYS A 330 25.55 -1.56 -4.74
CA CYS A 330 25.95 -0.66 -3.66
C CYS A 330 24.91 0.45 -3.47
N ARG A 331 24.09 0.33 -2.43
CA ARG A 331 23.06 1.30 -2.06
C ARG A 331 23.61 2.68 -1.71
N LEU A 332 24.81 2.71 -1.13
CA LEU A 332 25.45 3.92 -0.60
C LEU A 332 26.31 4.59 -1.68
N TRP A 333 26.02 5.86 -1.94
CA TRP A 333 26.73 6.69 -2.90
C TRP A 333 27.59 7.74 -2.17
N PRO A 334 28.91 7.78 -2.40
CA PRO A 334 29.79 8.68 -1.66
C PRO A 334 29.71 10.10 -2.22
N VAL A 335 29.51 11.07 -1.33
CA VAL A 335 29.63 12.51 -1.60
C VAL A 335 30.75 13.05 -0.72
N GLU A 336 31.86 13.40 -1.35
CA GLU A 336 33.06 13.85 -0.65
C GLU A 336 33.04 15.37 -0.46
N ILE A 337 33.51 15.83 0.69
CA ILE A 337 33.53 17.25 1.06
C ILE A 337 34.95 17.61 1.49
N MET A 338 35.38 18.81 1.10
CA MET A 338 36.67 19.37 1.52
C MET A 338 36.58 20.86 1.78
N ARG A 339 37.58 21.35 2.51
CA ARG A 339 37.87 22.77 2.63
C ARG A 339 39.13 23.07 1.82
N SER A 340 39.03 23.96 0.83
CA SER A 340 40.19 24.46 0.09
C SER A 340 40.60 25.84 0.58
N MET A 341 41.90 26.04 0.76
CA MET A 341 42.48 27.33 1.16
C MET A 341 42.85 28.25 -0.03
N ASN A 342 42.72 27.80 -1.29
CA ASN A 342 43.06 28.63 -2.46
C ASN A 342 42.17 28.30 -3.67
N VAL A 343 41.72 29.35 -4.38
CA VAL A 343 41.24 29.21 -5.76
C VAL A 343 42.39 28.63 -6.58
N LEU A 344 42.17 27.45 -7.17
CA LEU A 344 43.19 26.62 -7.83
C LEU A 344 44.03 27.32 -8.92
N GLY A 345 43.72 28.57 -9.29
CA GLY A 345 44.47 29.37 -10.25
C GLY A 345 45.77 30.01 -9.74
N LYS A 346 46.01 30.12 -8.41
CA LYS A 346 47.20 30.80 -7.87
C LYS A 346 48.22 29.90 -7.14
N ALA A 347 47.92 28.61 -6.97
CA ALA A 347 48.79 27.68 -6.23
C ALA A 347 49.94 27.09 -7.07
N VAL A 348 49.94 27.25 -8.39
CA VAL A 348 50.97 26.66 -9.28
C VAL A 348 52.34 27.35 -9.14
N GLU A 349 52.42 28.52 -8.51
CA GLU A 349 53.70 29.22 -8.30
C GLU A 349 54.53 28.65 -7.13
N ASN A 350 53.92 27.93 -6.18
CA ASN A 350 54.64 27.34 -5.06
C ASN A 350 54.75 25.81 -5.22
N LYS A 351 55.97 25.32 -5.39
CA LYS A 351 56.37 23.90 -5.54
C LYS A 351 56.01 23.02 -4.31
N GLN A 352 54.73 22.76 -4.04
CA GLN A 352 54.34 22.05 -2.81
C GLN A 352 53.14 21.10 -2.96
N LEU A 353 52.97 20.45 -4.11
CA LEU A 353 52.03 19.32 -4.27
C LEU A 353 52.77 18.13 -4.89
N SER A 354 52.88 17.02 -4.15
CA SER A 354 53.35 15.73 -4.67
C SER A 354 52.34 15.16 -5.68
N GLU A 355 52.81 14.79 -6.88
CA GLU A 355 51.94 14.38 -8.00
C GLU A 355 51.17 13.08 -7.76
N GLU A 356 51.63 12.20 -6.88
CA GLU A 356 51.04 10.86 -6.70
C GLU A 356 49.84 10.85 -5.73
N ASN A 357 49.84 11.67 -4.67
CA ASN A 357 48.76 11.80 -3.68
C ASN A 357 48.64 13.23 -3.15
N PRO A 358 47.64 14.03 -3.58
CA PRO A 358 47.38 15.34 -3.01
C PRO A 358 46.75 15.20 -1.61
N GLU A 359 47.31 15.89 -0.61
CA GLU A 359 46.73 15.99 0.74
C GLU A 359 45.54 16.96 0.70
N ILE A 360 44.36 16.49 1.11
CA ILE A 360 43.10 17.25 1.06
C ILE A 360 42.77 17.70 2.49
N SER A 361 42.70 19.01 2.73
CA SER A 361 42.35 19.56 4.04
C SER A 361 40.88 19.31 4.38
N PHE A 362 40.62 18.89 5.62
CA PHE A 362 39.27 18.56 6.11
C PHE A 362 38.51 17.60 5.17
N HIS A 363 39.14 16.52 4.71
CA HIS A 363 38.48 15.56 3.82
C HIS A 363 37.44 14.73 4.58
N GLY A 364 36.17 14.91 4.22
CA GLY A 364 35.03 14.16 4.74
C GLY A 364 34.23 13.47 3.64
N VAL A 365 33.38 12.51 4.01
CA VAL A 365 32.47 11.80 3.10
C VAL A 365 31.11 11.60 3.76
N ALA A 366 30.05 11.88 3.00
CA ALA A 366 28.68 11.50 3.33
C ALA A 366 28.24 10.36 2.42
N PHE A 367 27.55 9.35 2.96
CA PHE A 367 27.04 8.22 2.20
C PHE A 367 25.55 8.41 1.94
N VAL A 368 25.20 8.78 0.71
CA VAL A 368 23.82 8.99 0.28
C VAL A 368 23.20 7.65 -0.08
N ASP A 369 22.11 7.30 0.58
CA ASP A 369 21.33 6.12 0.25
C ASP A 369 20.49 6.35 -1.02
N MET A 370 20.92 5.76 -2.13
CA MET A 370 20.19 5.81 -3.41
C MET A 370 19.18 4.69 -3.60
N GLY A 371 19.04 3.75 -2.66
CA GLY A 371 18.21 2.55 -2.81
C GLY A 371 16.74 2.85 -3.10
N ARG A 372 16.19 3.91 -2.48
CA ARG A 372 14.80 4.34 -2.69
C ARG A 372 14.49 4.77 -4.13
N LEU A 373 15.49 5.18 -4.93
CA LEU A 373 15.29 5.50 -6.35
C LEU A 373 14.95 4.26 -7.20
N LEU A 374 15.22 3.05 -6.70
CA LEU A 374 14.83 1.81 -7.35
C LEU A 374 13.37 1.43 -7.05
N TYR A 375 12.67 2.16 -6.18
CA TYR A 375 11.27 1.90 -5.90
C TYR A 375 10.42 2.32 -7.11
N PRO A 376 9.52 1.44 -7.61
CA PRO A 376 8.66 1.77 -8.74
C PRO A 376 7.89 3.08 -8.58
N GLY A 377 8.17 4.04 -9.46
CA GLY A 377 7.56 5.36 -9.51
C GLY A 377 8.25 6.44 -8.68
N VAL A 378 9.27 6.11 -7.87
CA VAL A 378 10.05 7.11 -7.13
C VAL A 378 11.09 7.73 -8.06
N SER A 379 11.11 9.06 -8.11
CA SER A 379 12.06 9.82 -8.92
C SER A 379 12.86 10.85 -8.13
N ARG A 380 12.60 11.01 -6.83
CA ARG A 380 13.29 11.99 -5.99
C ARG A 380 13.59 11.40 -4.63
N ILE A 381 14.78 11.68 -4.13
CA ILE A 381 15.18 11.46 -2.74
C ILE A 381 15.77 12.75 -2.17
N ARG A 382 15.47 13.05 -0.90
CA ARG A 382 16.06 14.17 -0.16
C ARG A 382 16.27 13.75 1.28
N GLY A 383 17.49 13.94 1.79
CA GLY A 383 17.82 13.52 3.15
C GLY A 383 18.95 14.32 3.79
N ALA A 384 18.98 14.27 5.12
CA ALA A 384 20.11 14.68 5.94
C ALA A 384 21.06 13.49 6.16
N TYR A 385 22.30 13.62 5.69
CA TYR A 385 23.33 12.57 5.73
C TYR A 385 24.51 13.00 6.60
N SER A 386 24.95 12.12 7.50
CA SER A 386 26.08 12.39 8.39
C SER A 386 27.40 12.42 7.60
N ILE A 387 28.30 13.34 7.97
CA ILE A 387 29.64 13.42 7.39
C ILE A 387 30.62 12.69 8.29
N HIS A 388 31.38 11.77 7.70
CA HIS A 388 32.43 11.00 8.36
C HIS A 388 33.82 11.43 7.86
N PRO A 389 34.90 11.23 8.66
CA PRO A 389 36.26 11.35 8.16
C PRO A 389 36.47 10.48 6.93
N PHE A 390 37.11 11.02 5.90
CA PHE A 390 37.42 10.21 4.73
C PHE A 390 38.44 9.12 5.07
N SER A 391 38.11 7.88 4.67
CA SER A 391 38.98 6.72 4.74
C SER A 391 38.81 5.86 3.49
N GLU A 392 39.92 5.52 2.83
CA GLU A 392 39.90 4.69 1.60
C GLU A 392 39.36 3.29 1.86
N THR A 393 39.64 2.72 3.04
CA THR A 393 39.12 1.40 3.42
C THR A 393 37.61 1.43 3.65
N GLU A 394 37.10 2.50 4.25
CA GLU A 394 35.66 2.66 4.47
C GLU A 394 34.91 2.91 3.16
N LEU A 395 35.49 3.73 2.27
CA LEU A 395 34.97 3.94 0.92
C LEU A 395 34.87 2.61 0.15
N LEU A 396 35.94 1.80 0.17
CA LEU A 396 35.96 0.51 -0.50
C LEU A 396 34.94 -0.47 0.09
N ASN A 397 34.85 -0.55 1.42
CA ASN A 397 33.91 -1.46 2.08
C ASN A 397 32.45 -1.08 1.85
N LYS A 398 32.11 0.22 1.88
CA LYS A 398 30.72 0.70 1.76
C LYS A 398 30.24 0.87 0.32
N THR A 399 31.15 1.20 -0.62
CA THR A 399 30.78 1.59 -1.99
C THR A 399 31.45 0.76 -3.07
N LYS A 400 32.32 -0.19 -2.70
CA LYS A 400 33.15 -0.99 -3.63
C LYS A 400 34.05 -0.14 -4.55
N ARG A 401 34.30 1.13 -4.20
CA ARG A 401 35.18 2.04 -4.95
C ARG A 401 36.51 2.23 -4.21
N SER A 402 37.61 2.28 -4.95
CA SER A 402 38.97 2.45 -4.41
C SER A 402 39.57 3.84 -4.65
N VAL A 403 38.87 4.71 -5.42
CA VAL A 403 39.42 6.01 -5.85
C VAL A 403 38.56 7.16 -5.32
N SER A 404 39.21 8.16 -4.73
CA SER A 404 38.57 9.40 -4.28
C SER A 404 38.30 10.35 -5.45
N VAL A 405 37.06 10.84 -5.51
CA VAL A 405 36.61 11.80 -6.52
C VAL A 405 37.35 13.14 -6.37
N LEU A 406 37.56 13.61 -5.14
CA LEU A 406 38.27 14.86 -4.90
C LEU A 406 39.77 14.75 -5.22
N LYS A 407 40.42 13.61 -4.95
CA LYS A 407 41.83 13.40 -5.34
C LYS A 407 42.00 13.48 -6.87
N GLU A 408 41.08 12.91 -7.63
CA GLU A 408 41.07 13.02 -9.10
C GLU A 408 40.80 14.44 -9.59
N TYR A 409 39.89 15.16 -8.95
CA TYR A 409 39.60 16.57 -9.25
C TYR A 409 40.85 17.45 -9.09
N VAL A 410 41.58 17.29 -7.98
CA VAL A 410 42.80 18.05 -7.74
C VAL A 410 43.88 17.70 -8.77
N LYS A 411 44.05 16.41 -9.11
CA LYS A 411 45.00 15.95 -10.13
C LYS A 411 44.70 16.53 -11.53
N THR A 412 43.44 16.50 -11.95
CA THR A 412 43.00 17.05 -13.25
C THR A 412 43.16 18.56 -13.32
N ALA A 413 42.79 19.28 -12.26
CA ALA A 413 42.88 20.72 -12.24
C ALA A 413 44.34 21.24 -12.16
N VAL A 414 45.24 20.53 -11.46
CA VAL A 414 46.70 20.80 -11.50
C VAL A 414 47.26 20.59 -12.92
N SER A 415 46.81 19.54 -13.61
CA SER A 415 47.23 19.25 -14.99
C SER A 415 46.76 20.32 -15.98
N GLN A 416 45.51 20.79 -15.84
CA GLN A 416 44.95 21.88 -16.66
C GLN A 416 45.63 23.23 -16.39
N ALA A 417 45.98 23.52 -15.15
CA ALA A 417 46.68 24.75 -14.80
C ALA A 417 48.11 24.78 -15.37
N LYS A 418 48.81 23.63 -15.39
CA LYS A 418 50.11 23.48 -16.09
C LYS A 418 49.98 23.68 -17.61
N ALA A 419 48.91 23.20 -18.23
CA ALA A 419 48.65 23.38 -19.66
C ALA A 419 48.40 24.84 -20.05
N ARG A 420 47.79 25.64 -19.16
CA ARG A 420 47.55 27.09 -19.37
C ARG A 420 48.79 27.97 -19.11
N ALA A 421 49.82 27.47 -18.42
CA ALA A 421 50.99 28.25 -17.99
C ALA A 421 52.17 28.30 -18.99
N SER A 422 52.02 27.80 -20.22
CA SER A 422 53.09 27.82 -21.24
C SER A 422 52.83 28.86 -22.34
N PRO A 423 53.63 29.95 -22.46
CA PRO A 423 53.68 30.76 -23.68
C PRO A 423 55.06 30.71 -24.39
N ALA A 424 55.02 31.06 -25.68
CA ALA A 424 56.01 30.81 -26.72
C ALA A 424 57.37 31.58 -26.65
N ALA A 425 58.44 30.89 -27.07
CA ALA A 425 59.62 31.42 -27.78
C ALA A 425 60.32 30.20 -28.45
N GLY A 426 60.76 30.15 -29.71
CA GLY A 426 60.80 31.08 -30.84
C GLY A 426 61.20 30.30 -32.12
N SER A 427 60.93 30.93 -33.26
CA SER A 427 61.04 30.43 -34.64
C SER A 427 62.48 30.16 -35.16
N TYR A 428 62.72 29.09 -35.93
CA TYR A 428 63.00 29.11 -37.39
C TYR A 428 63.68 27.83 -37.94
N LYS A 429 63.10 27.35 -39.07
CA LYS A 429 63.68 26.70 -40.27
C LYS A 429 64.15 25.22 -40.24
N GLY A 430 63.49 24.43 -41.12
CA GLY A 430 64.16 23.40 -41.94
C GLY A 430 63.40 22.08 -42.13
N LYS A 431 62.42 22.03 -43.04
CA LYS A 431 61.97 20.78 -43.71
C LYS A 431 62.95 20.43 -44.85
N PRO A 432 62.91 19.24 -45.52
CA PRO A 432 62.19 17.98 -45.23
C PRO A 432 63.05 16.70 -45.47
N GLY A 433 62.53 15.50 -45.16
CA GLY A 433 62.94 14.28 -45.89
C GLY A 433 62.74 12.91 -45.21
N ARG A 434 61.69 12.20 -45.66
CA ARG A 434 61.58 10.73 -45.89
C ARG A 434 61.85 9.73 -44.74
N ASN A 435 60.75 9.09 -44.31
CA ASN A 435 60.39 7.67 -44.50
C ASN A 435 61.42 6.55 -44.22
N LEU A 436 60.92 5.58 -43.41
CA LEU A 436 60.97 4.11 -43.54
C LEU A 436 61.62 3.32 -42.38
N ASP A 437 60.80 2.37 -41.91
CA ASP A 437 61.11 0.96 -41.62
C ASP A 437 61.59 0.48 -40.23
N ALA A 438 60.65 -0.24 -39.60
CA ALA A 438 60.66 -1.69 -39.37
C ALA A 438 61.70 -2.29 -38.41
N SER A 439 61.15 -2.87 -37.33
CA SER A 439 61.42 -4.20 -36.76
C SER A 439 62.83 -4.79 -36.84
N SER A 440 63.40 -5.19 -35.69
CA SER A 440 63.49 -6.60 -35.26
C SER A 440 64.47 -6.78 -34.08
N LYS A 441 64.22 -7.88 -33.34
CA LYS A 441 64.97 -8.52 -32.25
C LYS A 441 66.49 -8.53 -32.52
N ASP A 442 67.40 -8.61 -31.55
CA ASP A 442 67.53 -9.68 -30.56
C ASP A 442 68.82 -9.46 -29.71
N LEU A 443 68.97 -10.24 -28.62
CA LEU A 443 70.23 -10.64 -27.93
C LEU A 443 70.81 -9.84 -26.74
N LYS A 444 70.59 -10.42 -25.56
CA LYS A 444 71.57 -10.92 -24.55
C LYS A 444 72.82 -10.08 -24.18
N GLU A 445 72.80 -9.61 -22.92
CA GLU A 445 73.82 -9.64 -21.84
C GLU A 445 75.19 -10.30 -22.10
N PRO A 446 76.30 -9.86 -21.45
CA PRO A 446 76.55 -10.32 -20.05
C PRO A 446 77.45 -9.47 -19.10
N SER A 447 77.16 -9.64 -17.80
CA SER A 447 78.11 -9.93 -16.68
C SER A 447 79.04 -8.83 -16.12
N LYS A 448 79.07 -8.62 -14.79
CA LYS A 448 79.80 -9.40 -13.75
C LYS A 448 79.65 -8.78 -12.33
N LYS A 449 79.19 -9.62 -11.39
CA LYS A 449 79.35 -9.62 -9.91
C LYS A 449 80.83 -9.92 -9.52
N PRO A 450 81.34 -9.88 -8.25
CA PRO A 450 80.76 -10.45 -6.99
C PRO A 450 81.13 -9.69 -5.69
N GLY A 451 80.81 -10.06 -4.44
CA GLY A 451 80.16 -11.21 -3.77
C GLY A 451 79.63 -10.72 -2.39
N ASN A 452 79.20 -11.51 -1.41
CA ASN A 452 79.31 -12.93 -1.15
C ASN A 452 78.34 -13.34 -0.01
N GLN A 453 77.64 -14.47 -0.19
CA GLN A 453 77.27 -15.55 0.76
C GLN A 453 76.56 -15.28 2.11
N ASN A 454 75.31 -15.77 2.26
CA ASN A 454 74.89 -17.07 2.83
C ASN A 454 73.36 -17.06 3.09
N ARG A 455 72.64 -18.13 3.46
CA ARG A 455 72.45 -19.50 2.94
C ARG A 455 71.17 -20.03 3.65
N MET A 456 70.16 -20.49 2.89
CA MET A 456 69.11 -21.50 3.16
C MET A 456 68.29 -21.56 4.48
N SER A 457 66.96 -21.71 4.26
CA SER A 457 65.98 -22.67 4.82
C SER A 457 65.19 -22.40 6.12
N ALA A 458 63.86 -22.46 5.91
CA ALA A 458 62.81 -23.16 6.67
C ALA A 458 62.15 -22.52 7.90
N ALA A 459 60.83 -22.32 7.73
CA ALA A 459 59.69 -22.63 8.60
C ALA A 459 59.68 -22.26 10.10
N ASP A 460 58.55 -21.62 10.43
CA ASP A 460 57.76 -21.61 11.66
C ASP A 460 58.13 -20.74 12.88
N ASN A 461 57.09 -19.96 13.24
CA ASN A 461 56.69 -19.44 14.55
C ASN A 461 57.16 -18.05 15.01
N VAL A 462 56.20 -17.11 14.87
CA VAL A 462 55.68 -16.16 15.87
C VAL A 462 56.68 -15.49 16.81
N ALA A 463 57.01 -14.22 16.54
CA ALA A 463 56.80 -13.08 17.45
C ALA A 463 57.37 -11.79 16.85
N ASP A 464 56.56 -10.74 16.87
CA ASP A 464 56.87 -9.30 16.92
C ASP A 464 58.22 -8.80 16.37
N SER A 465 58.13 -8.09 15.24
CA SER A 465 58.81 -6.80 15.11
C SER A 465 58.09 -5.93 14.09
N PHE A 466 57.38 -4.93 14.62
CA PHE A 466 56.87 -3.77 13.93
C PHE A 466 57.92 -3.16 12.99
N THR A 467 57.60 -3.07 11.69
CA THR A 467 58.04 -1.96 10.86
C THR A 467 56.78 -1.18 10.51
N GLU A 468 56.58 -0.10 11.25
CA GLU A 468 55.54 0.90 11.08
C GLU A 468 55.54 1.40 9.63
N THR A 469 54.59 0.93 8.83
CA THR A 469 54.04 1.74 7.75
C THR A 469 53.06 2.69 8.42
N GLU A 470 53.50 3.91 8.71
CA GLU A 470 52.69 4.94 9.37
C GLU A 470 51.32 5.07 8.66
N LEU A 471 50.26 4.63 9.35
CA LEU A 471 48.89 4.92 9.02
C LEU A 471 48.70 6.43 9.18
N HIS A 472 48.55 7.15 8.07
CA HIS A 472 48.22 8.57 8.08
C HIS A 472 46.80 8.75 8.65
N VAL A 473 46.68 9.00 9.96
CA VAL A 473 45.40 9.23 10.63
C VAL A 473 44.90 10.62 10.25
N ASN A 474 43.73 10.71 9.60
CA ASN A 474 43.05 11.96 9.27
C ASN A 474 42.49 12.61 10.56
N THR A 475 43.36 13.25 11.35
CA THR A 475 42.99 13.89 12.62
C THR A 475 42.00 15.05 12.44
N GLU A 476 42.03 15.73 11.29
CA GLU A 476 41.09 16.82 10.96
C GLU A 476 39.68 16.30 10.65
N GLY A 477 39.56 15.13 10.04
CA GLY A 477 38.26 14.51 9.71
C GLY A 477 37.49 14.01 10.93
N ASN A 478 38.16 13.62 12.02
CA ASN A 478 37.49 13.17 13.25
C ASN A 478 36.62 14.28 13.87
N MET A 479 36.91 15.54 13.55
CA MET A 479 36.14 16.69 14.02
C MET A 479 34.68 16.69 13.51
N TYR A 480 34.38 16.04 12.37
CA TYR A 480 32.99 15.91 11.90
C TYR A 480 32.14 15.04 12.81
N VAL A 481 32.74 13.98 13.36
CA VAL A 481 32.06 13.04 14.25
C VAL A 481 31.77 13.72 15.59
N GLU A 482 32.75 14.46 16.14
CA GLU A 482 32.60 15.23 17.37
C GLU A 482 31.52 16.31 17.23
N ALA A 483 31.49 17.01 16.10
CA ALA A 483 30.51 18.05 15.83
C ALA A 483 29.14 17.50 15.39
N ARG A 484 29.02 16.18 15.13
CA ARG A 484 27.86 15.53 14.48
C ARG A 484 27.43 16.29 13.21
N THR A 485 28.39 16.62 12.35
CA THR A 485 28.13 17.39 11.12
C THR A 485 27.32 16.55 10.13
N TYR A 486 26.31 17.15 9.50
CA TYR A 486 25.51 16.52 8.47
C TYR A 486 25.26 17.47 7.30
N ILE A 487 24.97 16.92 6.13
CA ILE A 487 24.66 17.66 4.90
C ILE A 487 23.31 17.25 4.34
N ILE A 488 22.53 18.22 3.87
CA ILE A 488 21.29 17.95 3.16
C ILE A 488 21.57 17.86 1.66
N ILE A 489 21.19 16.73 1.06
CA ILE A 489 21.37 16.44 -0.36
C ILE A 489 20.03 15.96 -0.94
N GLU A 490 19.67 16.53 -2.09
CA GLU A 490 18.52 16.10 -2.88
C GLU A 490 18.98 15.58 -4.24
N ILE A 491 18.46 14.44 -4.65
CA ILE A 491 18.70 13.82 -5.95
C ILE A 491 17.36 13.57 -6.60
N ALA A 492 17.12 14.19 -7.76
CA ALA A 492 15.87 14.08 -8.50
C ALA A 492 16.13 13.65 -9.94
N LEU A 493 15.26 12.81 -10.49
CA LEU A 493 15.26 12.33 -11.85
C LEU A 493 13.99 12.83 -12.55
N ASP A 494 14.10 13.24 -13.82
CA ASP A 494 12.95 13.66 -14.62
C ASP A 494 11.99 12.48 -14.86
N LYS A 495 12.53 11.24 -14.88
CA LYS A 495 11.76 9.99 -14.93
C LYS A 495 12.22 9.02 -13.85
N PRO A 496 11.33 8.22 -13.24
CA PRO A 496 11.74 7.22 -12.26
C PRO A 496 12.61 6.13 -12.92
N LEU A 497 13.64 5.63 -12.20
CA LEU A 497 14.51 4.55 -12.72
C LEU A 497 13.73 3.27 -12.99
N VAL A 498 12.74 3.01 -12.13
CA VAL A 498 11.80 1.90 -12.28
C VAL A 498 10.40 2.48 -12.49
N PRO A 499 9.79 2.33 -13.67
CA PRO A 499 8.45 2.83 -13.92
C PRO A 499 7.43 2.08 -13.07
N LYS A 500 6.45 2.81 -12.51
CA LYS A 500 5.34 2.19 -11.78
C LYS A 500 4.41 1.48 -12.77
N THR A 501 4.09 0.22 -12.50
CA THR A 501 3.08 -0.52 -13.27
C THR A 501 1.72 0.15 -13.10
N SER A 502 1.03 0.43 -14.20
CA SER A 502 -0.28 1.07 -14.14
C SER A 502 -1.34 0.08 -13.64
N PRO A 503 -2.36 0.51 -12.87
CA PRO A 503 -3.42 -0.38 -12.43
C PRO A 503 -4.16 -1.07 -13.58
N ALA A 504 -4.25 -0.42 -14.74
CA ALA A 504 -4.85 -0.97 -15.95
C ALA A 504 -4.01 -2.12 -16.54
N GLU A 505 -2.67 -1.98 -16.51
CA GLU A 505 -1.76 -3.03 -16.96
C GLU A 505 -1.81 -4.24 -16.04
N LEU A 506 -1.83 -4.03 -14.72
CA LEU A 506 -1.98 -5.11 -13.74
C LEU A 506 -3.32 -5.83 -13.92
N ALA A 507 -4.42 -5.08 -14.12
CA ALA A 507 -5.71 -5.66 -14.43
C ALA A 507 -5.69 -6.47 -15.73
N ARG A 508 -4.94 -6.04 -16.74
CA ARG A 508 -4.74 -6.80 -17.99
C ARG A 508 -3.99 -8.11 -17.74
N ARG A 509 -2.91 -8.08 -16.98
CA ARG A 509 -2.13 -9.30 -16.62
C ARG A 509 -2.99 -10.30 -15.84
N VAL A 510 -3.74 -9.83 -14.85
CA VAL A 510 -4.68 -10.69 -14.10
C VAL A 510 -5.77 -11.26 -15.01
N ARG A 511 -6.31 -10.48 -15.96
CA ARG A 511 -7.30 -10.98 -16.94
C ARG A 511 -6.74 -12.05 -17.89
N VAL A 512 -5.45 -12.01 -18.18
CA VAL A 512 -4.78 -13.03 -19.00
C VAL A 512 -4.66 -14.34 -18.21
N LEU A 513 -4.31 -14.25 -16.92
CA LEU A 513 -4.24 -15.42 -16.03
C LEU A 513 -5.62 -15.97 -15.68
N ILE A 514 -6.59 -15.09 -15.41
CA ILE A 514 -7.94 -15.42 -14.97
C ILE A 514 -8.94 -14.56 -15.77
N PRO A 515 -9.49 -15.09 -16.88
CA PRO A 515 -10.47 -14.35 -17.66
C PRO A 515 -11.75 -14.11 -16.83
N PRO A 516 -12.38 -12.94 -16.95
CA PRO A 516 -13.66 -12.69 -16.30
C PRO A 516 -14.71 -13.65 -16.84
N ARG A 517 -15.57 -14.13 -15.95
CA ARG A 517 -16.66 -15.04 -16.34
C ARG A 517 -17.52 -14.36 -17.41
N PRO A 518 -17.82 -15.02 -18.55
CA PRO A 518 -18.74 -14.46 -19.53
C PRO A 518 -20.08 -14.19 -18.84
N PRO A 519 -20.74 -13.04 -19.13
CA PRO A 519 -22.04 -12.77 -18.56
C PRO A 519 -22.97 -13.93 -18.91
N LEU A 520 -23.74 -14.39 -17.92
CA LEU A 520 -24.78 -15.38 -18.15
C LEU A 520 -25.64 -14.93 -19.33
N PRO A 521 -26.11 -15.85 -20.19
CA PRO A 521 -26.99 -15.49 -21.29
C PRO A 521 -28.12 -14.63 -20.71
N ALA A 522 -28.34 -13.46 -21.32
CA ALA A 522 -29.32 -12.50 -20.83
C ALA A 522 -30.62 -13.26 -20.55
N GLY A 523 -31.09 -13.21 -19.31
CA GLY A 523 -32.35 -13.86 -18.92
C GLY A 523 -33.48 -13.47 -19.86
N PRO A 524 -34.59 -14.22 -19.87
CA PRO A 524 -35.52 -14.28 -20.98
C PRO A 524 -35.82 -12.90 -21.55
N SER A 525 -35.79 -12.78 -22.88
CA SER A 525 -36.05 -11.51 -23.58
C SER A 525 -37.37 -10.88 -23.10
N ARG A 526 -37.57 -9.56 -23.28
CA ARG A 526 -38.85 -8.91 -22.88
C ARG A 526 -40.07 -9.66 -23.47
N ALA A 527 -39.89 -10.17 -24.69
CA ALA A 527 -40.80 -11.05 -25.39
C ALA A 527 -41.05 -12.38 -24.66
N GLU A 528 -40.00 -13.09 -24.26
CA GLU A 528 -40.13 -14.35 -23.49
C GLU A 528 -40.73 -14.13 -22.10
N ARG A 529 -40.41 -13.03 -21.41
CA ARG A 529 -41.05 -12.70 -20.12
C ARG A 529 -42.54 -12.44 -20.24
N ALA A 530 -42.98 -11.82 -21.35
CA ALA A 530 -44.40 -11.62 -21.61
C ALA A 530 -45.13 -12.95 -21.85
N VAL A 531 -44.47 -13.90 -22.54
CA VAL A 531 -44.99 -15.26 -22.75
C VAL A 531 -45.04 -16.05 -21.43
N LEU A 532 -43.98 -16.01 -20.62
CA LEU A 532 -43.96 -16.68 -19.31
C LEU A 532 -44.99 -16.09 -18.33
N ASP A 533 -45.20 -14.78 -18.33
CA ASP A 533 -46.26 -14.14 -17.53
C ASP A 533 -47.64 -14.60 -18.00
N PHE A 534 -47.86 -14.72 -19.31
CA PHE A 534 -49.10 -15.29 -19.86
C PHE A 534 -49.28 -16.76 -19.44
N HIS A 535 -48.26 -17.61 -19.55
CA HIS A 535 -48.30 -19.00 -19.09
C HIS A 535 -48.63 -19.10 -17.59
N ARG A 536 -48.03 -18.22 -16.76
CA ARG A 536 -48.32 -18.14 -15.32
C ARG A 536 -49.78 -17.79 -15.06
N GLN A 537 -50.33 -16.80 -15.78
CA GLN A 537 -51.75 -16.46 -15.64
C GLN A 537 -52.66 -17.60 -16.10
N VAL A 538 -52.32 -18.31 -17.17
CA VAL A 538 -53.05 -19.52 -17.60
C VAL A 538 -53.04 -20.57 -16.49
N GLY A 539 -51.89 -20.84 -15.87
CA GLY A 539 -51.79 -21.76 -14.73
C GLY A 539 -52.62 -21.35 -13.53
N ASN A 540 -52.61 -20.07 -13.16
CA ASN A 540 -53.48 -19.54 -12.10
C ASN A 540 -54.95 -19.77 -12.42
N VAL A 541 -55.40 -19.45 -13.64
CA VAL A 541 -56.79 -19.64 -14.06
C VAL A 541 -57.18 -21.11 -14.02
N VAL A 542 -56.32 -22.01 -14.48
CA VAL A 542 -56.54 -23.47 -14.43
C VAL A 542 -56.69 -23.95 -13.00
N SER A 543 -55.79 -23.58 -12.09
CA SER A 543 -55.90 -23.93 -10.67
C SER A 543 -57.22 -23.43 -10.06
N HIS A 544 -57.62 -22.19 -10.32
CA HIS A 544 -58.87 -21.65 -9.78
C HIS A 544 -60.12 -22.33 -10.37
N VAL A 545 -60.09 -22.69 -11.65
CA VAL A 545 -61.18 -23.43 -12.31
C VAL A 545 -61.26 -24.86 -11.77
N SER A 546 -60.12 -25.52 -11.57
CA SER A 546 -60.03 -26.84 -10.94
C SER A 546 -60.53 -26.82 -9.50
N ASP A 547 -60.16 -25.83 -8.69
CA ASP A 547 -60.67 -25.65 -7.32
C ASP A 547 -62.20 -25.47 -7.29
N GLN A 548 -62.75 -24.69 -8.23
CA GLN A 548 -64.20 -24.51 -8.35
C GLN A 548 -64.90 -25.77 -8.82
N TYR A 549 -64.29 -26.50 -9.74
CA TYR A 549 -64.78 -27.79 -10.20
C TYR A 549 -64.84 -28.79 -9.04
N VAL A 550 -63.75 -28.93 -8.27
CA VAL A 550 -63.68 -29.80 -7.08
C VAL A 550 -64.68 -29.38 -6.00
N LYS A 551 -64.91 -28.07 -5.80
CA LYS A 551 -65.92 -27.58 -4.84
C LYS A 551 -67.36 -27.88 -5.25
N LEU A 552 -67.65 -27.89 -6.55
CA LEU A 552 -69.01 -28.14 -7.07
C LEU A 552 -69.31 -29.64 -7.24
N PHE A 553 -68.31 -30.45 -7.55
CA PHE A 553 -68.49 -31.86 -7.95
C PHE A 553 -67.69 -32.89 -7.12
N GLY A 554 -66.81 -32.46 -6.20
CA GLY A 554 -65.98 -33.31 -5.35
C GLY A 554 -64.64 -33.74 -5.98
N ALA A 555 -63.65 -34.12 -5.15
CA ALA A 555 -62.27 -34.44 -5.57
C ALA A 555 -62.09 -35.83 -6.20
N GLY A 556 -63.16 -36.49 -6.62
CA GLY A 556 -63.10 -37.82 -7.23
C GLY A 556 -64.50 -38.33 -7.52
N TYR A 557 -64.98 -38.17 -8.75
CA TYR A 557 -66.30 -38.62 -9.13
C TYR A 557 -66.27 -39.35 -10.48
N LYS A 558 -66.72 -40.61 -10.49
CA LYS A 558 -67.15 -41.30 -11.72
C LYS A 558 -68.55 -40.77 -12.03
N PRO A 559 -68.83 -40.29 -13.26
CA PRO A 559 -70.12 -39.67 -13.58
C PRO A 559 -71.25 -40.67 -13.32
N SER A 560 -72.22 -40.30 -12.48
CA SER A 560 -73.49 -41.03 -12.42
C SER A 560 -74.30 -40.71 -13.68
N GLU A 561 -75.11 -41.66 -14.14
CA GLU A 561 -75.79 -41.66 -15.45
C GLU A 561 -76.78 -40.49 -15.71
N ASP A 562 -76.95 -39.57 -14.76
CA ASP A 562 -77.96 -38.48 -14.84
C ASP A 562 -77.41 -37.07 -15.12
N CYS A 563 -76.10 -36.87 -15.37
CA CYS A 563 -75.58 -35.55 -15.74
C CYS A 563 -74.64 -35.61 -16.95
N SER A 564 -75.01 -34.98 -18.07
CA SER A 564 -74.15 -34.89 -19.24
C SER A 564 -72.98 -33.93 -18.99
N GLN A 565 -71.81 -34.20 -19.59
CA GLN A 565 -70.64 -33.31 -19.51
C GLN A 565 -70.97 -31.87 -19.92
N GLU A 566 -71.95 -31.69 -20.80
CA GLU A 566 -72.44 -30.38 -21.23
C GLU A 566 -73.20 -29.65 -20.11
N GLN A 567 -74.02 -30.35 -19.33
CA GLN A 567 -74.73 -29.76 -18.19
C GLN A 567 -73.76 -29.32 -17.08
N MET A 568 -72.76 -30.16 -16.76
CA MET A 568 -71.72 -29.81 -15.78
C MET A 568 -70.92 -28.59 -16.24
N LYS A 569 -70.59 -28.51 -17.54
CA LYS A 569 -69.90 -27.36 -18.12
C LYS A 569 -70.75 -26.09 -18.04
N VAL A 570 -72.05 -26.17 -18.35
CA VAL A 570 -72.97 -25.04 -18.25
C VAL A 570 -73.11 -24.56 -16.81
N GLN A 571 -73.17 -25.48 -15.83
CA GLN A 571 -73.26 -25.15 -14.41
C GLN A 571 -71.95 -24.54 -13.87
N LEU A 572 -70.79 -25.05 -14.29
CA LEU A 572 -69.49 -24.48 -13.95
C LEU A 572 -69.31 -23.07 -14.56
N ILE A 573 -69.66 -22.88 -15.83
CA ILE A 573 -69.59 -21.56 -16.47
C ILE A 573 -70.59 -20.59 -15.83
N GLY A 574 -71.80 -21.05 -15.50
CA GLY A 574 -72.81 -20.25 -14.81
C GLY A 574 -72.33 -19.77 -13.44
N THR A 575 -71.74 -20.66 -12.63
CA THR A 575 -71.21 -20.32 -11.30
C THR A 575 -69.99 -19.41 -11.37
N LEU A 576 -69.09 -19.61 -12.34
CA LEU A 576 -67.94 -18.71 -12.57
C LEU A 576 -68.37 -17.30 -12.98
N ASN A 577 -69.47 -17.17 -13.73
CA ASN A 577 -70.04 -15.87 -14.10
C ASN A 577 -70.75 -15.18 -12.93
N VAL A 578 -71.57 -15.91 -12.16
CA VAL A 578 -72.30 -15.34 -11.01
C VAL A 578 -71.35 -14.95 -9.87
N SER A 579 -70.28 -15.71 -9.65
CA SER A 579 -69.26 -15.42 -8.63
C SER A 579 -68.32 -14.25 -9.00
N GLY A 580 -68.41 -13.71 -10.22
CA GLY A 580 -67.52 -12.67 -10.72
C GLY A 580 -66.09 -13.13 -11.04
N ARG A 581 -65.76 -14.42 -10.82
CA ARG A 581 -64.42 -14.98 -11.05
C ARG A 581 -64.04 -15.01 -12.53
N TYR A 582 -65.00 -15.29 -13.41
CA TYR A 582 -64.79 -15.22 -14.86
C TYR A 582 -64.32 -13.83 -15.32
N PHE A 583 -64.90 -12.76 -14.73
CA PHE A 583 -64.50 -11.40 -15.02
C PHE A 583 -63.09 -11.08 -14.49
N ALA A 584 -62.75 -11.58 -13.29
CA ALA A 584 -61.42 -11.43 -12.73
C ALA A 584 -60.33 -12.10 -13.59
N PHE A 585 -60.58 -13.31 -14.10
CA PHE A 585 -59.66 -14.00 -15.02
C PHE A 585 -59.45 -13.21 -16.31
N LYS A 586 -60.55 -12.68 -16.88
CA LYS A 586 -60.50 -11.89 -18.12
C LYS A 586 -59.65 -10.63 -17.95
N GLU A 587 -59.76 -9.92 -16.83
CA GLU A 587 -58.97 -8.71 -16.58
C GLU A 587 -57.49 -9.03 -16.28
N GLN A 588 -57.19 -10.13 -15.57
CA GLN A 588 -55.82 -10.62 -15.36
C GLN A 588 -55.15 -11.02 -16.69
N MET A 589 -55.86 -11.77 -17.54
CA MET A 589 -55.36 -12.18 -18.86
C MET A 589 -55.14 -11.00 -19.79
N LYS A 590 -56.00 -9.98 -19.73
CA LYS A 590 -55.89 -8.77 -20.56
C LYS A 590 -54.54 -8.07 -20.38
N HIS A 591 -54.04 -7.95 -19.15
CA HIS A 591 -52.73 -7.35 -18.90
C HIS A 591 -51.58 -8.17 -19.51
N ALA A 592 -51.62 -9.50 -19.37
CA ALA A 592 -50.63 -10.39 -19.98
C ALA A 592 -50.68 -10.35 -21.52
N VAL A 593 -51.88 -10.32 -22.10
CA VAL A 593 -52.08 -10.21 -23.56
C VAL A 593 -51.58 -8.87 -24.11
N VAL A 594 -51.83 -7.76 -23.39
CA VAL A 594 -51.30 -6.43 -23.77
C VAL A 594 -49.77 -6.42 -23.77
N ARG A 595 -49.14 -7.11 -22.81
CA ARG A 595 -47.68 -7.27 -22.78
C ARG A 595 -47.18 -8.13 -23.94
N ILE A 596 -47.88 -9.20 -24.33
CA ILE A 596 -47.55 -9.98 -25.53
C ILE A 596 -47.63 -9.11 -26.80
N VAL A 597 -48.71 -8.33 -26.95
CA VAL A 597 -48.89 -7.44 -28.11
C VAL A 597 -47.76 -6.42 -28.21
N ARG A 598 -47.38 -5.82 -27.09
CA ARG A 598 -46.31 -4.82 -27.03
C ARG A 598 -44.92 -5.42 -27.20
N ASP A 599 -44.58 -6.45 -26.42
CA ASP A 599 -43.20 -6.90 -26.23
C ASP A 599 -42.82 -8.07 -27.17
N LYS A 600 -43.77 -8.94 -27.55
CA LYS A 600 -43.54 -10.08 -28.44
C LYS A 600 -43.95 -9.77 -29.89
N MET A 601 -45.09 -9.11 -30.09
CA MET A 601 -45.61 -8.76 -31.42
C MET A 601 -45.18 -7.37 -31.89
N GLN A 602 -44.47 -6.60 -31.03
CA GLN A 602 -43.91 -5.26 -31.30
C GLN A 602 -44.92 -4.22 -31.80
N GLN A 603 -46.22 -4.44 -31.54
CA GLN A 603 -47.28 -3.53 -31.99
C GLN A 603 -47.55 -2.47 -30.92
N THR A 604 -47.08 -1.25 -31.17
CA THR A 604 -47.25 -0.09 -30.26
C THR A 604 -48.10 1.03 -30.85
N GLU A 605 -48.36 0.99 -32.16
CA GLU A 605 -49.15 1.98 -32.87
C GLU A 605 -50.59 1.48 -33.15
N PRO A 606 -51.60 2.36 -33.10
CA PRO A 606 -52.97 2.02 -33.43
C PRO A 606 -53.14 1.75 -34.94
N PHE A 607 -53.97 0.78 -35.29
CA PHE A 607 -54.27 0.46 -36.69
C PHE A 607 -55.17 1.53 -37.32
N THR A 608 -54.81 1.97 -38.53
CA THR A 608 -55.59 2.97 -39.30
C THR A 608 -56.62 2.32 -40.22
N ASP A 609 -56.36 1.08 -40.67
CA ASP A 609 -57.26 0.30 -41.51
C ASP A 609 -58.01 -0.80 -40.71
N PRO A 610 -59.36 -0.84 -40.76
CA PRO A 610 -60.14 -1.91 -40.15
C PRO A 610 -59.87 -3.33 -40.70
N GLN A 611 -59.33 -3.48 -41.92
CA GLN A 611 -58.96 -4.82 -42.43
C GLN A 611 -57.67 -5.34 -41.79
N GLU A 612 -56.67 -4.49 -41.61
CA GLU A 612 -55.40 -4.81 -40.93
C GLU A 612 -55.63 -5.19 -39.46
N LEU A 613 -56.52 -4.46 -38.76
CA LEU A 613 -56.89 -4.79 -37.37
C LEU A 613 -57.51 -6.19 -37.26
N LYS A 614 -58.37 -6.57 -38.21
CA LYS A 614 -58.98 -7.91 -38.24
C LYS A 614 -57.93 -8.99 -38.50
N ALA A 615 -57.04 -8.77 -39.45
CA ALA A 615 -55.94 -9.70 -39.75
C ALA A 615 -55.01 -9.89 -38.55
N PHE A 616 -54.65 -8.80 -37.86
CA PHE A 616 -53.83 -8.84 -36.64
C PHE A 616 -54.55 -9.55 -35.49
N THR A 617 -55.84 -9.28 -35.28
CA THR A 617 -56.63 -9.92 -34.23
C THR A 617 -56.70 -11.44 -34.43
N SER A 618 -56.89 -11.90 -35.67
CA SER A 618 -56.87 -13.34 -35.99
C SER A 618 -55.50 -13.96 -35.73
N LYS A 619 -54.41 -13.27 -36.09
CA LYS A 619 -53.03 -13.74 -35.82
C LYS A 619 -52.72 -13.81 -34.32
N LEU A 620 -53.14 -12.78 -33.56
CA LEU A 620 -53.00 -12.75 -32.11
C LEU A 620 -53.80 -13.88 -31.45
N TYR A 621 -55.03 -14.13 -31.90
CA TYR A 621 -55.86 -15.20 -31.38
C TYR A 621 -55.21 -16.58 -31.57
N VAL A 622 -54.73 -16.89 -32.78
CA VAL A 622 -54.01 -18.15 -33.06
C VAL A 622 -52.80 -18.29 -32.13
N TYR A 623 -51.99 -17.24 -32.02
CA TYR A 623 -50.80 -17.25 -31.17
C TYR A 623 -51.12 -17.49 -29.69
N LEU A 624 -52.11 -16.78 -29.13
CA LEU A 624 -52.50 -16.96 -27.72
C LEU A 624 -53.05 -18.35 -27.45
N VAL A 625 -53.77 -18.94 -28.40
CA VAL A 625 -54.28 -20.31 -28.30
C VAL A 625 -53.14 -21.31 -28.32
N ASP A 626 -52.16 -21.16 -29.20
CA ASP A 626 -50.98 -22.05 -29.26
C ASP A 626 -50.18 -21.99 -27.95
N GLU A 627 -49.87 -20.79 -27.44
CA GLU A 627 -49.15 -20.61 -26.17
C GLU A 627 -49.94 -21.11 -24.96
N MET A 628 -51.28 -21.01 -24.99
CA MET A 628 -52.13 -21.60 -23.96
C MET A 628 -52.04 -23.12 -23.94
N HIS A 629 -52.01 -23.78 -25.12
CA HIS A 629 -51.82 -25.23 -25.19
C HIS A 629 -50.43 -25.64 -24.69
N VAL A 630 -49.38 -24.86 -24.98
CA VAL A 630 -48.03 -25.08 -24.44
C VAL A 630 -48.05 -24.99 -22.91
N ALA A 631 -48.68 -23.96 -22.35
CA ALA A 631 -48.79 -23.79 -20.90
C ALA A 631 -49.58 -24.94 -20.24
N LEU A 632 -50.72 -25.33 -20.82
CA LEU A 632 -51.55 -26.44 -20.33
C LEU A 632 -50.79 -27.77 -20.40
N ASN A 633 -50.13 -28.06 -21.51
CA ASN A 633 -49.34 -29.28 -21.66
C ASN A 633 -48.23 -29.34 -20.62
N LYS A 634 -47.60 -28.21 -20.29
CA LYS A 634 -46.58 -28.14 -19.24
C LYS A 634 -47.16 -28.42 -17.84
N ILE A 635 -48.31 -27.85 -17.53
CA ILE A 635 -48.99 -28.04 -16.24
C ILE A 635 -49.40 -29.51 -16.04
N TYR A 636 -49.88 -30.16 -17.10
CA TYR A 636 -50.34 -31.55 -17.04
C TYR A 636 -49.25 -32.59 -17.37
N SER A 637 -48.04 -32.17 -17.74
CA SER A 637 -46.88 -33.06 -17.95
C SER A 637 -45.99 -33.23 -16.72
N ASP A 638 -46.10 -32.34 -15.72
CA ASP A 638 -45.25 -32.36 -14.51
C ASP A 638 -45.74 -33.34 -13.42
N ASP A 639 -46.82 -34.11 -13.64
CA ASP A 639 -47.34 -35.11 -12.68
C ASP A 639 -46.48 -36.41 -12.59
N ILE A 640 -45.16 -36.37 -12.84
CA ILE A 640 -44.26 -37.53 -12.61
C ILE A 640 -43.11 -37.26 -11.61
N ASP A 641 -42.79 -36.05 -11.21
CA ASP A 641 -41.78 -35.84 -10.14
C ASP A 641 -42.27 -34.83 -9.10
N ASP A 642 -43.28 -35.25 -8.32
CA ASP A 642 -43.62 -34.61 -7.05
C ASP A 642 -42.76 -35.21 -5.93
N ASP A 643 -41.60 -34.61 -5.73
CA ASP A 643 -40.82 -34.73 -4.49
C ASP A 643 -40.27 -33.35 -4.13
N SER A 644 -41.12 -32.33 -4.19
CA SER A 644 -40.81 -31.02 -3.61
C SER A 644 -41.14 -31.06 -2.12
N THR A 645 -40.26 -31.72 -1.35
CA THR A 645 -40.18 -31.51 0.09
C THR A 645 -40.03 -30.00 0.31
N ASP A 646 -40.85 -29.42 1.19
CA ASP A 646 -40.69 -28.06 1.68
C ASP A 646 -39.25 -27.86 2.19
N LEU A 647 -38.37 -27.37 1.31
CA LEU A 647 -36.98 -27.09 1.63
C LEU A 647 -36.96 -26.02 2.71
N ILE A 648 -36.53 -26.39 3.92
CA ILE A 648 -36.25 -25.47 5.02
C ILE A 648 -35.39 -24.32 4.46
N GLN A 649 -35.99 -23.13 4.30
CA GLN A 649 -35.30 -21.98 3.75
C GLN A 649 -34.39 -21.36 4.81
N LEU A 650 -33.25 -22.01 5.09
CA LEU A 650 -32.20 -21.44 5.93
C LEU A 650 -31.69 -20.12 5.31
N SER A 651 -31.45 -19.11 6.15
CA SER A 651 -30.84 -17.86 5.69
C SER A 651 -29.37 -18.07 5.31
N SER A 652 -28.82 -17.20 4.45
CA SER A 652 -27.41 -17.29 4.05
C SER A 652 -26.42 -17.07 5.20
N SER A 653 -26.81 -16.29 6.21
CA SER A 653 -26.02 -16.12 7.44
C SER A 653 -26.01 -17.39 8.29
N GLN A 654 -27.16 -18.07 8.44
CA GLN A 654 -27.25 -19.34 9.16
C GLN A 654 -26.46 -20.45 8.46
N LEU A 655 -26.57 -20.57 7.13
CA LEU A 655 -25.77 -21.54 6.36
C LEU A 655 -24.26 -21.31 6.51
N ARG A 656 -23.82 -20.04 6.52
CA ARG A 656 -22.42 -19.69 6.77
C ARG A 656 -22.01 -20.07 8.20
N HIS A 657 -22.87 -19.83 9.18
CA HIS A 657 -22.63 -20.19 10.56
C HIS A 657 -22.50 -21.71 10.74
N PHE A 658 -23.41 -22.49 10.15
CA PHE A 658 -23.35 -23.97 10.17
C PHE A 658 -22.11 -24.50 9.45
N ALA A 659 -21.71 -23.88 8.34
CA ALA A 659 -20.48 -24.27 7.66
C ALA A 659 -19.23 -24.06 8.55
N ARG A 660 -19.19 -22.97 9.32
CA ARG A 660 -18.10 -22.71 10.29
C ARG A 660 -18.16 -23.64 11.50
N GLU A 661 -19.35 -23.91 12.02
CA GLU A 661 -19.52 -24.92 13.09
C GLU A 661 -18.99 -26.29 12.63
N ALA A 662 -19.40 -26.75 11.44
CA ALA A 662 -18.96 -28.01 10.87
C ALA A 662 -17.44 -28.06 10.60
N GLN A 663 -16.82 -26.93 10.21
CA GLN A 663 -15.35 -26.81 10.12
C GLN A 663 -14.65 -27.06 11.46
N LEU A 664 -15.21 -26.52 12.54
CA LEU A 664 -14.64 -26.60 13.88
C LEU A 664 -14.94 -27.93 14.59
N THR A 665 -16.03 -28.63 14.20
CA THR A 665 -16.31 -29.99 14.67
C THR A 665 -15.47 -31.05 13.96
N GLY A 666 -14.97 -30.74 12.75
CA GLY A 666 -14.19 -31.65 11.91
C GLY A 666 -15.03 -32.32 10.81
N ASP A 667 -16.31 -31.97 10.68
CA ASP A 667 -17.26 -32.52 9.71
C ASP A 667 -17.16 -31.79 8.36
N TYR A 668 -16.02 -31.93 7.70
CA TYR A 668 -15.70 -31.19 6.46
C TYR A 668 -16.68 -31.46 5.30
N GLN A 669 -17.34 -32.62 5.29
CA GLN A 669 -18.34 -32.96 4.27
C GLN A 669 -19.60 -32.09 4.38
N GLN A 670 -20.11 -31.91 5.60
CA GLN A 670 -21.27 -31.06 5.85
C GLN A 670 -20.92 -29.59 5.57
N ALA A 671 -19.74 -29.14 5.99
CA ALA A 671 -19.24 -27.80 5.66
C ALA A 671 -19.21 -27.55 4.14
N ALA A 672 -18.72 -28.51 3.36
CA ALA A 672 -18.67 -28.40 1.91
C ALA A 672 -20.07 -28.31 1.28
N GLN A 673 -21.05 -29.05 1.78
CA GLN A 673 -22.44 -28.99 1.33
C GLN A 673 -23.07 -27.61 1.61
N CYS A 674 -22.88 -27.08 2.82
CA CYS A 674 -23.38 -25.74 3.18
C CYS A 674 -22.78 -24.64 2.28
N TYR A 675 -21.47 -24.70 2.00
CA TYR A 675 -20.84 -23.76 1.07
C TYR A 675 -21.30 -23.94 -0.37
N GLN A 676 -21.51 -25.18 -0.82
CA GLN A 676 -22.05 -25.46 -2.15
C GLN A 676 -23.45 -24.84 -2.30
N GLU A 677 -24.32 -24.98 -1.31
CA GLU A 677 -25.62 -24.33 -1.31
C GLU A 677 -25.51 -22.80 -1.34
N LEU A 678 -24.61 -22.21 -0.55
CA LEU A 678 -24.39 -20.76 -0.56
C LEU A 678 -23.98 -20.24 -1.94
N VAL A 679 -23.08 -20.94 -2.62
CA VAL A 679 -22.59 -20.57 -3.96
C VAL A 679 -23.69 -20.73 -5.01
N VAL A 680 -24.55 -21.75 -4.89
CA VAL A 680 -25.69 -21.95 -5.80
C VAL A 680 -26.75 -20.86 -5.60
N ARG A 681 -27.03 -20.47 -4.34
CA ARG A 681 -28.01 -19.43 -4.02
C ARG A 681 -27.53 -18.03 -4.45
N HIS A 682 -26.23 -17.75 -4.30
CA HIS A 682 -25.64 -16.45 -4.63
C HIS A 682 -24.45 -16.58 -5.61
N PRO A 683 -24.69 -16.84 -6.90
CA PRO A 683 -23.62 -17.06 -7.89
C PRO A 683 -22.73 -15.84 -8.16
N HIS A 684 -23.17 -14.65 -7.77
CA HIS A 684 -22.49 -13.37 -8.01
C HIS A 684 -21.65 -12.89 -6.84
N GLU A 685 -21.71 -13.56 -5.69
CA GLU A 685 -20.98 -13.16 -4.49
C GLU A 685 -19.65 -13.92 -4.38
N PRO A 686 -18.49 -13.26 -4.55
CA PRO A 686 -17.19 -13.93 -4.50
C PRO A 686 -16.79 -14.39 -3.09
N SER A 687 -17.33 -13.74 -2.04
CA SER A 687 -17.00 -14.04 -0.65
C SER A 687 -17.31 -15.49 -0.28
N HIS A 688 -18.42 -16.04 -0.76
CA HIS A 688 -18.79 -17.44 -0.47
C HIS A 688 -17.84 -18.45 -1.12
N LYS A 689 -17.39 -18.17 -2.35
CA LYS A 689 -16.37 -19.00 -3.01
C LYS A 689 -15.00 -18.90 -2.34
N PHE A 690 -14.67 -17.73 -1.81
CA PHE A 690 -13.45 -17.52 -1.03
C PHE A 690 -13.49 -18.32 0.28
N GLU A 691 -14.58 -18.27 1.05
CA GLU A 691 -14.75 -19.07 2.27
C GLU A 691 -14.70 -20.58 1.95
N TRP A 692 -15.30 -21.00 0.84
CA TRP A 692 -15.22 -22.40 0.37
C TRP A 692 -13.80 -22.81 -0.03
N GLY A 693 -13.04 -21.94 -0.70
CA GLY A 693 -11.62 -22.16 -0.98
C GLY A 693 -10.79 -22.29 0.30
N SER A 694 -11.14 -21.54 1.34
CA SER A 694 -10.49 -21.60 2.66
C SER A 694 -10.74 -22.93 3.38
N LEU A 695 -11.91 -23.54 3.18
CA LEU A 695 -12.17 -24.93 3.62
C LEU A 695 -11.20 -25.91 2.93
N PHE A 696 -11.00 -25.79 1.62
CA PHE A 696 -10.06 -26.66 0.90
C PHE A 696 -8.60 -26.44 1.29
N MET A 697 -8.23 -25.22 1.70
CA MET A 697 -6.93 -24.96 2.33
C MET A 697 -6.78 -25.75 3.64
N LEU A 698 -7.83 -25.81 4.47
CA LEU A 698 -7.84 -26.58 5.71
C LEU A 698 -7.73 -28.10 5.46
N THR A 699 -8.45 -28.62 4.46
CA THR A 699 -8.41 -30.06 4.14
C THR A 699 -7.12 -30.47 3.40
N GLY A 700 -6.26 -29.53 3.00
CA GLY A 700 -5.04 -29.77 2.22
C GLY A 700 -5.27 -29.97 0.71
N ASP A 701 -6.49 -29.77 0.22
CA ASP A 701 -6.86 -29.89 -1.20
C ASP A 701 -6.51 -28.58 -1.96
N TYR A 702 -5.23 -28.24 -2.03
CA TYR A 702 -4.76 -26.95 -2.58
C TYR A 702 -5.19 -26.68 -4.03
N MET A 703 -5.40 -27.72 -4.84
CA MET A 703 -5.86 -27.58 -6.22
C MET A 703 -7.31 -27.09 -6.30
N LYS A 704 -8.22 -27.66 -5.49
CA LYS A 704 -9.61 -27.19 -5.41
C LYS A 704 -9.69 -25.80 -4.78
N ALA A 705 -8.82 -25.51 -3.81
CA ALA A 705 -8.68 -24.16 -3.26
C ALA A 705 -8.30 -23.14 -4.34
N LYS A 706 -7.29 -23.46 -5.18
CA LYS A 706 -6.88 -22.63 -6.31
C LYS A 706 -8.05 -22.37 -7.26
N GLU A 707 -8.80 -23.40 -7.64
CA GLU A 707 -9.98 -23.26 -8.50
C GLU A 707 -11.03 -22.34 -7.87
N CYS A 708 -11.36 -22.50 -6.58
CA CYS A 708 -12.32 -21.67 -5.87
C CYS A 708 -11.91 -20.20 -5.83
N PHE A 709 -10.63 -19.91 -5.54
CA PHE A 709 -10.12 -18.53 -5.53
C PHE A 709 -10.06 -17.93 -6.94
N HIS A 710 -9.65 -18.71 -7.95
CA HIS A 710 -9.69 -18.27 -9.35
C HIS A 710 -11.11 -17.95 -9.78
N ASP A 711 -12.07 -18.79 -9.41
CA ASP A 711 -13.48 -18.58 -9.67
C ASP A 711 -14.01 -17.31 -9.00
N ALA A 712 -13.62 -17.03 -7.76
CA ALA A 712 -13.97 -15.78 -7.07
C ALA A 712 -13.41 -14.54 -7.79
N VAL A 713 -12.16 -14.60 -8.26
CA VAL A 713 -11.54 -13.52 -9.07
C VAL A 713 -12.20 -13.40 -10.45
N SER A 714 -12.65 -14.51 -11.05
CA SER A 714 -13.38 -14.51 -12.33
C SER A 714 -14.72 -13.76 -12.23
N ILE A 715 -15.38 -13.83 -11.07
CA ILE A 715 -16.63 -13.10 -10.77
C ILE A 715 -16.29 -11.62 -10.52
N GLN A 716 -15.37 -11.36 -9.59
CA GLN A 716 -14.93 -10.01 -9.24
C GLN A 716 -13.40 -9.91 -9.28
N GLN A 717 -12.90 -9.31 -10.36
CA GLN A 717 -11.47 -9.09 -10.62
C GLN A 717 -10.77 -8.14 -9.62
N ALA A 718 -11.54 -7.52 -8.73
CA ALA A 718 -11.06 -6.62 -7.69
C ALA A 718 -11.30 -7.17 -6.27
N HIS A 719 -11.67 -8.45 -6.12
CA HIS A 719 -11.86 -9.06 -4.81
C HIS A 719 -10.50 -9.31 -4.13
N GLN A 720 -10.12 -8.41 -3.22
CA GLN A 720 -8.78 -8.35 -2.62
C GLN A 720 -8.39 -9.63 -1.84
N PRO A 721 -9.25 -10.24 -0.99
CA PRO A 721 -8.88 -11.47 -0.27
C PRO A 721 -8.54 -12.65 -1.20
N SER A 722 -9.33 -12.84 -2.27
CA SER A 722 -9.04 -13.91 -3.25
C SER A 722 -7.76 -13.67 -4.02
N LEU A 723 -7.46 -12.42 -4.40
CA LEU A 723 -6.20 -12.09 -5.06
C LEU A 723 -5.00 -12.37 -4.15
N MET A 724 -5.11 -12.05 -2.85
CA MET A 724 -4.06 -12.38 -1.87
C MET A 724 -3.88 -13.90 -1.74
N MET A 725 -4.96 -14.68 -1.68
CA MET A 725 -4.87 -16.14 -1.64
C MET A 725 -4.38 -16.79 -2.93
N CYS A 726 -4.73 -16.26 -4.11
CA CYS A 726 -4.11 -16.67 -5.37
C CYS A 726 -2.60 -16.41 -5.35
N GLY A 727 -2.18 -15.26 -4.84
CA GLY A 727 -0.77 -14.92 -4.67
C GLY A 727 -0.03 -15.86 -3.71
N VAL A 728 -0.64 -16.16 -2.56
CA VAL A 728 -0.09 -17.09 -1.56
C VAL A 728 0.01 -18.52 -2.10
N LEU A 729 -1.04 -19.03 -2.76
CA LEU A 729 -0.99 -20.36 -3.38
C LEU A 729 0.05 -20.42 -4.50
N ALA A 730 0.14 -19.39 -5.34
CA ALA A 730 1.16 -19.31 -6.39
C ALA A 730 2.58 -19.33 -5.79
N ALA A 731 2.81 -18.60 -4.69
CA ALA A 731 4.08 -18.61 -3.97
C ALA A 731 4.38 -19.97 -3.33
N MET A 732 3.39 -20.65 -2.75
CA MET A 732 3.53 -22.01 -2.22
C MET A 732 3.86 -23.04 -3.32
N PHE A 733 3.39 -22.82 -4.55
CA PHE A 733 3.73 -23.62 -5.73
C PHE A 733 4.99 -23.12 -6.47
N GLU A 734 5.76 -22.19 -5.91
CA GLU A 734 6.97 -21.60 -6.49
C GLU A 734 6.75 -20.88 -7.85
N HIS A 735 5.51 -20.51 -8.17
CA HIS A 735 5.17 -19.68 -9.34
C HIS A 735 5.26 -18.19 -8.98
N TYR A 736 6.48 -17.70 -8.77
CA TYR A 736 6.72 -16.36 -8.24
C TYR A 736 6.21 -15.22 -9.15
N GLU A 737 6.26 -15.37 -10.47
CA GLU A 737 5.78 -14.34 -11.41
C GLU A 737 4.25 -14.14 -11.34
N GLU A 738 3.50 -15.25 -11.23
CA GLU A 738 2.05 -15.21 -11.03
C GLU A 738 1.73 -14.61 -9.66
N ALA A 739 2.46 -15.03 -8.62
CA ALA A 739 2.30 -14.54 -7.25
C ALA A 739 2.50 -13.02 -7.18
N GLN A 740 3.57 -12.50 -7.79
CA GLN A 740 3.86 -11.07 -7.86
C GLN A 740 2.72 -10.32 -8.57
N THR A 741 2.22 -10.84 -9.69
CA THR A 741 1.12 -10.21 -10.44
C THR A 741 -0.15 -10.09 -9.60
N PHE A 742 -0.52 -11.14 -8.86
CA PHE A 742 -1.72 -11.12 -8.01
C PHE A 742 -1.55 -10.19 -6.80
N LEU A 743 -0.39 -10.22 -6.14
CA LEU A 743 -0.12 -9.39 -4.95
C LEU A 743 0.04 -7.91 -5.33
N GLU A 744 0.73 -7.57 -6.42
CA GLU A 744 0.79 -6.20 -6.95
C GLU A 744 -0.61 -5.69 -7.33
N ARG A 745 -1.49 -6.54 -7.84
CA ARG A 745 -2.87 -6.13 -8.08
C ARG A 745 -3.61 -5.85 -6.76
N ALA A 746 -3.41 -6.69 -5.74
CA ALA A 746 -4.04 -6.57 -4.43
C ALA A 746 -3.64 -5.30 -3.68
N THR A 747 -2.39 -4.85 -3.81
CA THR A 747 -1.90 -3.60 -3.18
C THR A 747 -2.47 -2.33 -3.83
N ASN A 748 -2.89 -2.41 -5.10
CA ASN A 748 -3.47 -1.30 -5.87
C ASN A 748 -5.01 -1.23 -5.79
N ILE A 749 -5.67 -2.04 -4.95
CA ILE A 749 -7.12 -2.00 -4.72
C ILE A 749 -7.40 -1.14 -3.48
N HIS A 750 -8.45 -0.32 -3.53
CA HIS A 750 -8.90 0.48 -2.39
C HIS A 750 -9.97 -0.28 -1.58
N PRO A 751 -9.91 -0.27 -0.23
CA PRO A 751 -8.86 0.32 0.62
C PRO A 751 -7.52 -0.43 0.56
N PRO A 752 -6.38 0.28 0.69
CA PRO A 752 -5.06 -0.36 0.70
C PRO A 752 -4.96 -1.33 1.88
N SER A 753 -4.43 -2.52 1.63
CA SER A 753 -4.30 -3.58 2.64
C SER A 753 -2.86 -3.68 3.15
N VAL A 754 -2.68 -3.60 4.47
CA VAL A 754 -1.40 -3.87 5.15
C VAL A 754 -0.91 -5.29 4.84
N VAL A 755 -1.84 -6.25 4.85
CA VAL A 755 -1.60 -7.67 4.58
C VAL A 755 -1.07 -7.87 3.15
N ALA A 756 -1.69 -7.23 2.15
CA ALA A 756 -1.25 -7.36 0.76
C ALA A 756 0.19 -6.88 0.54
N TRP A 757 0.58 -5.75 1.16
CA TRP A 757 1.94 -5.23 1.11
C TRP A 757 2.94 -6.12 1.84
N THR A 758 2.57 -6.64 3.01
CA THR A 758 3.44 -7.56 3.77
C THR A 758 3.65 -8.87 3.03
N LEU A 759 2.62 -9.44 2.42
CA LEU A 759 2.73 -10.63 1.57
C LEU A 759 3.63 -10.39 0.34
N LEU A 760 3.54 -9.22 -0.28
CA LEU A 760 4.43 -8.83 -1.38
C LEU A 760 5.88 -8.71 -0.90
N GLY A 761 6.11 -8.17 0.30
CA GLY A 761 7.44 -8.10 0.91
C GLY A 761 8.04 -9.48 1.19
N LEU A 762 7.25 -10.40 1.75
CA LEU A 762 7.66 -11.79 2.00
C LEU A 762 7.96 -12.55 0.70
N LEU A 763 7.25 -12.24 -0.40
CA LEU A 763 7.53 -12.80 -1.72
C LEU A 763 8.90 -12.33 -2.23
N HIS A 764 9.15 -11.02 -2.23
CA HIS A 764 10.44 -10.47 -2.67
C HIS A 764 11.61 -10.95 -1.80
N GLU A 765 11.38 -11.12 -0.49
CA GLU A 765 12.37 -11.71 0.40
C GLU A 765 12.69 -13.16 0.02
N SER A 766 11.68 -13.96 -0.37
CA SER A 766 11.92 -15.32 -0.87
C SER A 766 12.64 -15.37 -2.23
N GLN A 767 12.70 -14.24 -2.95
CA GLN A 767 13.42 -14.08 -4.22
C GLN A 767 14.78 -13.38 -4.04
N ASP A 768 15.24 -13.13 -2.80
CA ASP A 768 16.45 -12.36 -2.47
C ASP A 768 16.45 -10.90 -3.00
N GLU A 769 15.27 -10.32 -3.27
CA GLU A 769 15.09 -8.95 -3.74
C GLU A 769 14.91 -7.96 -2.58
N PHE A 770 15.95 -7.80 -1.75
CA PHE A 770 15.90 -7.03 -0.48
C PHE A 770 15.34 -5.60 -0.60
N ILE A 771 15.69 -4.88 -1.67
CA ILE A 771 15.27 -3.47 -1.86
C ILE A 771 13.75 -3.38 -2.08
N LEU A 772 13.17 -4.31 -2.85
CA LEU A 772 11.74 -4.36 -3.10
C LEU A 772 10.97 -4.89 -1.88
N ALA A 773 11.56 -5.82 -1.14
CA ALA A 773 11.01 -6.29 0.14
C ALA A 773 10.93 -5.15 1.17
N GLU A 774 12.02 -4.40 1.36
CA GLU A 774 12.07 -3.23 2.27
C GLU A 774 11.00 -2.21 1.90
N ARG A 775 10.86 -1.90 0.61
CA ARG A 775 9.81 -1.00 0.11
C ARG A 775 8.42 -1.48 0.54
N ALA A 776 8.12 -2.76 0.31
CA ALA A 776 6.82 -3.32 0.58
C ALA A 776 6.50 -3.28 2.09
N PHE A 777 7.49 -3.58 2.94
CA PHE A 777 7.34 -3.46 4.40
C PHE A 777 7.21 -2.00 4.87
N LEU A 778 7.93 -1.05 4.27
CA LEU A 778 7.80 0.38 4.57
C LEU A 778 6.40 0.90 4.21
N GLU A 779 5.88 0.54 3.04
CA GLU A 779 4.51 0.89 2.65
C GLU A 779 3.47 0.21 3.54
N ALA A 780 3.66 -1.06 3.93
CA ALA A 780 2.80 -1.73 4.90
C ALA A 780 2.76 -0.99 6.24
N LYS A 781 3.93 -0.60 6.80
CA LYS A 781 4.03 0.18 8.05
C LYS A 781 3.35 1.54 7.93
N LYS A 782 3.47 2.20 6.77
CA LYS A 782 2.80 3.48 6.50
C LYS A 782 1.28 3.33 6.48
N GLN A 783 0.75 2.27 5.84
CA GLN A 783 -0.69 2.00 5.84
C GLN A 783 -1.20 1.66 7.25
N LEU A 784 -0.45 0.86 8.00
CA LEU A 784 -0.81 0.50 9.38
C LEU A 784 -0.92 1.74 10.28
N LYS A 785 0.08 2.64 10.24
CA LYS A 785 0.03 3.93 10.96
C LYS A 785 -1.17 4.78 10.53
N ALA A 786 -1.51 4.79 9.24
CA ALA A 786 -2.67 5.52 8.74
C ALA A 786 -4.00 4.92 9.24
N ASP A 787 -4.10 3.60 9.32
CA ASP A 787 -5.30 2.92 9.81
C ASP A 787 -5.44 3.02 11.33
N GLU A 788 -4.33 2.97 12.08
CA GLU A 788 -4.31 3.28 13.51
C GLU A 788 -4.75 4.72 13.79
N ALA A 789 -4.26 5.69 13.01
CA ALA A 789 -4.68 7.08 13.11
C ALA A 789 -6.19 7.25 12.84
N LYS A 790 -6.73 6.56 11.82
CA LYS A 790 -8.18 6.55 11.55
C LYS A 790 -8.98 5.95 12.70
N LYS A 791 -8.57 4.80 13.22
CA LYS A 791 -9.21 4.14 14.37
C LYS A 791 -9.20 5.05 15.60
N GLN A 792 -8.10 5.77 15.84
CA GLN A 792 -7.97 6.73 16.93
C GLN A 792 -8.92 7.93 16.75
N THR A 793 -9.00 8.51 15.54
CA THR A 793 -9.95 9.59 15.27
C THR A 793 -11.41 9.16 15.42
N GLN A 794 -11.76 7.95 14.97
CA GLN A 794 -13.11 7.40 15.12
C GLN A 794 -13.48 7.22 16.60
N ARG A 795 -12.56 6.67 17.42
CA ARG A 795 -12.77 6.54 18.87
C ARG A 795 -12.93 7.88 19.56
N GLU A 796 -12.18 8.90 19.14
CA GLU A 796 -12.31 10.25 19.68
C GLU A 796 -13.63 10.92 19.29
N GLU A 797 -14.12 10.68 18.07
CA GLU A 797 -15.45 11.11 17.63
C GLU A 797 -16.56 10.40 18.41
N GLU A 798 -16.51 9.07 18.52
CA GLU A 798 -17.44 8.27 19.32
C GLU A 798 -17.45 8.70 20.80
N ARG A 799 -16.29 9.03 21.35
CA ARG A 799 -16.18 9.54 22.73
C ARG A 799 -16.82 10.93 22.86
N LYS A 800 -16.59 11.83 21.92
CA LYS A 800 -17.24 13.16 21.90
C LYS A 800 -18.75 13.06 21.73
N ASP A 801 -19.23 12.11 20.94
CA ASP A 801 -20.67 11.88 20.76
C ASP A 801 -21.31 11.25 22.00
N ARG A 802 -20.63 10.32 22.68
CA ARG A 802 -21.06 9.83 24.01
C ARG A 802 -21.08 10.94 25.06
N GLU A 803 -20.08 11.82 25.08
CA GLU A 803 -20.04 12.96 26.01
C GLU A 803 -21.13 14.01 25.71
N LYS A 804 -21.52 14.20 24.45
CA LYS A 804 -22.68 15.02 24.07
C LYS A 804 -24.01 14.37 24.45
N ASN A 805 -24.17 13.06 24.21
CA ASN A 805 -25.39 12.35 24.59
C ASN A 805 -25.58 12.33 26.11
N ASN A 806 -24.52 12.12 26.89
CA ASN A 806 -24.58 12.20 28.35
C ASN A 806 -24.89 13.63 28.87
N LYS A 807 -24.52 14.69 28.15
CA LYS A 807 -24.94 16.07 28.47
C LYS A 807 -26.41 16.30 28.16
N ASN A 808 -26.89 15.81 27.02
CA ASN A 808 -28.31 15.92 26.66
C ASN A 808 -29.21 15.11 27.60
N GLU A 809 -28.76 13.97 28.12
CA GLU A 809 -29.49 13.18 29.13
C GLU A 809 -29.52 13.87 30.50
N LYS A 810 -28.43 14.54 30.91
CA LYS A 810 -28.43 15.38 32.12
C LYS A 810 -29.32 16.61 31.99
N ASP A 811 -29.31 17.28 30.84
CA ASP A 811 -30.16 18.43 30.56
C ASP A 811 -31.66 18.03 30.41
N GLN A 812 -31.96 16.76 30.13
CA GLN A 812 -33.32 16.21 30.16
C GLN A 812 -33.76 15.79 31.56
N GLN A 813 -32.87 15.24 32.39
CA GLN A 813 -33.16 14.94 33.80
C GLN A 813 -33.36 16.20 34.66
N ASP A 814 -32.62 17.28 34.38
CA ASP A 814 -32.78 18.56 35.10
C ASP A 814 -34.06 19.33 34.70
N ASN A 815 -34.76 18.95 33.61
CA ASN A 815 -36.01 19.58 33.16
C ASN A 815 -37.29 18.84 33.58
N GLU A 816 -37.20 17.64 34.18
CA GLU A 816 -38.37 16.90 34.70
C GLU A 816 -38.60 17.08 36.22
N GLU A 817 -37.67 17.71 36.96
CA GLU A 817 -37.81 18.02 38.39
C GLU A 817 -38.17 19.50 38.68
N THR A 818 -39.21 20.02 38.04
CA THR A 818 -39.87 21.25 38.53
C THR A 818 -41.39 21.12 38.46
N ASP A 819 -41.98 20.40 39.41
CA ASP A 819 -43.35 20.70 39.91
C ASP A 819 -43.70 19.86 41.15
N LYS A 820 -43.43 20.40 42.36
CA LYS A 820 -44.32 20.37 43.55
C LYS A 820 -43.71 21.06 44.79
N PRO A 821 -44.52 21.57 45.74
CA PRO A 821 -44.15 22.67 46.64
C PRO A 821 -43.62 22.27 48.03
N ALA A 822 -42.85 23.19 48.63
CA ALA A 822 -42.18 23.15 49.96
C ALA A 822 -43.15 23.20 51.17
N CYS A 823 -42.86 22.72 52.39
CA CYS A 823 -41.89 23.11 53.46
C CYS A 823 -42.14 22.22 54.74
N PRO A 824 -41.41 22.29 55.91
CA PRO A 824 -40.28 23.15 56.31
C PRO A 824 -39.05 22.45 56.98
N SER A 825 -37.98 23.23 57.16
CA SER A 825 -36.66 23.05 57.85
C SER A 825 -36.74 23.04 59.41
N PRO A 826 -35.67 23.15 60.27
CA PRO A 826 -34.20 23.34 60.06
C PRO A 826 -33.18 22.69 61.07
N THR A 827 -31.86 22.89 60.80
CA THR A 827 -30.67 23.07 61.72
C THR A 827 -30.13 21.92 62.62
N VAL A 828 -28.92 21.36 62.35
CA VAL A 828 -27.54 21.72 62.79
C VAL A 828 -27.11 21.12 64.15
N ASN A 829 -26.06 20.25 64.16
CA ASN A 829 -24.85 20.35 65.02
C ASN A 829 -23.85 19.18 64.88
N GLN A 830 -22.59 19.52 65.18
CA GLN A 830 -21.29 18.82 65.08
C GLN A 830 -21.08 17.62 66.03
N ALA A 831 -20.14 16.71 65.72
CA ALA A 831 -18.94 16.36 66.52
C ALA A 831 -18.29 14.99 66.14
N ASP A 832 -16.94 14.97 66.14
CA ASP A 832 -15.93 13.86 66.10
C ASP A 832 -16.15 12.77 67.21
N PRO A 833 -15.38 11.63 67.39
CA PRO A 833 -13.94 11.38 67.05
C PRO A 833 -13.45 9.92 66.75
N GLU A 834 -12.14 9.77 66.44
CA GLU A 834 -11.30 8.54 66.52
C GLU A 834 -10.88 8.20 68.00
N PRO A 835 -10.01 7.21 68.35
CA PRO A 835 -9.55 5.91 67.77
C PRO A 835 -9.63 4.75 68.82
N VAL A 836 -9.08 3.54 68.56
CA VAL A 836 -8.24 2.69 69.48
C VAL A 836 -7.89 1.32 68.83
N ASP A 837 -6.59 1.02 68.81
CA ASP A 837 -5.90 -0.22 68.41
C ASP A 837 -5.83 -1.30 69.51
N GLN A 838 -5.40 -2.53 69.11
CA GLN A 838 -4.73 -3.66 69.84
C GLN A 838 -5.46 -5.01 69.67
N ASP A 839 -4.86 -6.16 69.34
CA ASP A 839 -3.48 -6.69 69.45
C ASP A 839 -3.32 -7.92 68.50
N SER A 840 -2.23 -8.08 67.72
CA SER A 840 -0.98 -8.85 67.99
C SER A 840 -1.15 -10.40 67.92
N GLU A 841 -0.33 -11.27 67.29
CA GLU A 841 1.06 -11.17 66.80
C GLU A 841 1.54 -12.47 66.04
N ARG A 842 2.65 -12.33 65.26
CA ARG A 842 3.69 -13.32 64.78
C ARG A 842 3.56 -13.92 63.36
N HIS A 843 4.57 -13.90 62.46
CA HIS A 843 5.99 -13.50 62.47
C HIS A 843 6.49 -13.16 61.02
N LYS A 844 7.59 -12.38 60.93
CA LYS A 844 8.18 -11.63 59.80
C LYS A 844 9.20 -12.40 58.90
N GLU A 845 9.08 -12.25 57.58
CA GLU A 845 9.98 -11.62 56.56
C GLU A 845 11.54 -11.68 56.63
N PRO A 846 12.30 -11.57 55.50
CA PRO A 846 12.29 -10.37 54.64
C PRO A 846 12.40 -10.54 53.10
N LEU A 847 11.70 -9.66 52.37
CA LEU A 847 11.99 -9.23 51.00
C LEU A 847 12.35 -7.73 51.03
N ALA A 848 13.36 -7.35 50.26
CA ALA A 848 13.97 -6.03 50.30
C ALA A 848 13.36 -5.06 49.27
N GLN A 849 13.14 -3.83 49.77
CA GLN A 849 13.24 -2.53 49.12
C GLN A 849 12.29 -2.17 47.96
N SER A 850 11.28 -1.41 48.38
CA SER A 850 10.39 -0.51 47.66
C SER A 850 11.06 0.47 46.69
N VAL A 851 10.44 0.63 45.52
CA VAL A 851 10.34 1.94 44.84
C VAL A 851 8.87 2.21 44.53
N SER A 852 8.49 3.43 44.90
CA SER A 852 7.18 4.08 44.87
C SER A 852 6.40 3.94 43.55
N SER A 853 5.13 3.59 43.71
CA SER A 853 4.05 3.74 42.74
C SER A 853 3.93 5.18 42.25
N THR A 854 4.38 5.42 41.03
CA THR A 854 3.99 6.57 40.21
C THR A 854 3.24 6.01 39.01
N SER A 855 2.04 6.53 38.78
CA SER A 855 1.12 6.24 37.68
C SER A 855 1.80 5.72 36.40
N ALA A 856 1.65 4.43 36.11
CA ALA A 856 2.09 3.85 34.85
C ALA A 856 1.06 4.18 33.75
N PRO A 857 1.47 4.72 32.60
CA PRO A 857 0.59 4.91 31.46
C PRO A 857 0.31 3.53 30.85
N THR A 858 -0.97 3.20 30.65
CA THR A 858 -1.40 2.04 29.86
C THR A 858 -0.92 2.20 28.41
N LYS A 859 0.25 1.63 28.10
CA LYS A 859 0.69 1.43 26.71
C LYS A 859 -0.19 0.33 26.11
N HIS A 860 -1.16 0.71 25.30
CA HIS A 860 -1.75 -0.21 24.32
C HIS A 860 -0.64 -0.63 23.35
N PHE A 861 -0.39 -1.93 23.22
CA PHE A 861 0.64 -2.43 22.32
C PHE A 861 0.14 -2.38 20.87
N SER A 862 0.97 -1.83 19.99
CA SER A 862 0.73 -1.68 18.56
C SER A 862 0.72 -3.05 17.88
N SER A 863 -0.31 -3.32 17.08
CA SER A 863 -0.25 -4.35 16.04
C SER A 863 0.98 -4.10 15.15
N THR A 864 1.66 -5.16 14.73
CA THR A 864 2.72 -5.07 13.73
C THR A 864 2.17 -5.48 12.36
N ILE A 865 2.89 -5.14 11.29
CA ILE A 865 2.51 -5.56 9.93
C ILE A 865 2.47 -7.10 9.79
N TYR A 866 3.34 -7.81 10.51
CA TYR A 866 3.43 -9.26 10.44
C TYR A 866 2.33 -9.93 11.27
N THR A 867 1.98 -9.41 12.45
CA THR A 867 0.88 -9.96 13.26
C THR A 867 -0.47 -9.87 12.55
N GLU A 868 -0.79 -8.76 11.87
CA GLU A 868 -2.01 -8.67 11.04
C GLU A 868 -1.99 -9.69 9.88
N THR A 869 -0.83 -9.87 9.25
CA THR A 869 -0.64 -10.81 8.14
C THR A 869 -0.75 -12.25 8.60
N VAL A 870 -0.17 -12.59 9.75
CA VAL A 870 -0.26 -13.93 10.36
C VAL A 870 -1.70 -14.23 10.73
N SER A 871 -2.43 -13.30 11.34
CA SER A 871 -3.86 -13.48 11.63
C SER A 871 -4.65 -13.84 10.36
N PHE A 872 -4.42 -13.13 9.25
CA PHE A 872 -5.07 -13.43 7.98
C PHE A 872 -4.65 -14.80 7.41
N LEU A 873 -3.35 -15.13 7.44
CA LEU A 873 -2.85 -16.41 6.91
C LEU A 873 -3.35 -17.62 7.72
N LEU A 874 -3.44 -17.49 9.04
CA LEU A 874 -3.98 -18.54 9.92
C LEU A 874 -5.48 -18.73 9.73
N GLN A 875 -6.26 -17.65 9.58
CA GLN A 875 -7.69 -17.73 9.24
C GLN A 875 -7.96 -18.46 7.92
N ASN A 876 -7.02 -18.40 6.97
CA ASN A 876 -7.11 -19.06 5.66
C ASN A 876 -6.25 -20.34 5.57
N ASN A 877 -5.75 -20.85 6.70
CA ASN A 877 -4.98 -22.10 6.80
C ASN A 877 -3.71 -22.18 5.91
N ALA A 878 -3.10 -21.03 5.63
CA ALA A 878 -1.86 -20.95 4.84
C ALA A 878 -0.61 -21.09 5.74
N LEU A 879 -0.45 -22.27 6.36
CA LEU A 879 0.49 -22.49 7.47
C LEU A 879 1.96 -22.17 7.14
N GLN A 880 2.42 -22.53 5.94
CA GLN A 880 3.82 -22.29 5.52
C GLN A 880 4.16 -20.81 5.44
N MET A 881 3.24 -20.00 4.90
CA MET A 881 3.44 -18.55 4.81
C MET A 881 3.28 -17.88 6.19
N ALA A 882 2.38 -18.39 7.03
CA ALA A 882 2.23 -17.91 8.40
C ALA A 882 3.50 -18.11 9.22
N GLU A 883 4.20 -19.24 9.05
CA GLU A 883 5.52 -19.48 9.66
C GLU A 883 6.57 -18.49 9.22
N LYS A 884 6.66 -18.20 7.92
CA LYS A 884 7.59 -17.19 7.39
C LYS A 884 7.30 -15.82 7.99
N ALA A 885 6.02 -15.42 8.06
CA ALA A 885 5.63 -14.15 8.65
C ALA A 885 5.93 -14.09 10.16
N LEU A 886 5.71 -15.17 10.91
CA LEU A 886 6.07 -15.26 12.33
C LEU A 886 7.60 -15.21 12.55
N ALA A 887 8.38 -15.83 11.66
CA ALA A 887 9.84 -15.73 11.73
C ALA A 887 10.31 -14.27 11.55
N GLN A 888 9.69 -13.52 10.63
CA GLN A 888 9.98 -12.10 10.44
C GLN A 888 9.54 -11.24 11.63
N GLU A 889 8.42 -11.57 12.25
CA GLU A 889 8.00 -10.88 13.48
C GLU A 889 9.07 -11.00 14.56
N LEU A 890 9.69 -12.17 14.74
CA LEU A 890 10.75 -12.37 15.74
C LEU A 890 12.06 -11.62 15.43
N LEU A 891 12.34 -11.37 14.14
CA LEU A 891 13.52 -10.64 13.68
C LEU A 891 13.33 -9.12 13.72
N CYS A 892 12.08 -8.65 13.80
CA CYS A 892 11.75 -7.23 13.80
C CYS A 892 12.20 -6.56 15.10
N SER A 893 12.73 -5.33 15.03
CA SER A 893 13.17 -4.58 16.22
C SER A 893 12.03 -4.25 17.20
N GLU A 894 10.79 -4.15 16.70
CA GLU A 894 9.57 -3.95 17.47
C GLU A 894 8.89 -5.28 17.86
N GLY A 895 9.19 -6.37 17.12
CA GLY A 895 8.59 -7.68 17.26
C GLY A 895 9.48 -8.61 18.09
N GLY A 896 9.14 -8.77 19.37
CA GLY A 896 9.77 -9.78 20.22
C GLY A 896 8.89 -11.01 20.35
N ARG A 897 9.20 -11.85 21.35
CA ARG A 897 8.24 -12.82 21.91
C ARG A 897 7.14 -12.10 22.69
N SER A 898 6.33 -11.33 21.97
CA SER A 898 5.15 -10.66 22.51
C SER A 898 4.04 -11.66 22.81
N VAL A 899 3.05 -11.25 23.62
CA VAL A 899 1.86 -12.08 23.88
C VAL A 899 1.10 -12.39 22.59
N THR A 900 1.05 -11.44 21.64
CA THR A 900 0.43 -11.63 20.32
C THR A 900 1.21 -12.61 19.45
N TYR A 901 2.54 -12.59 19.49
CA TYR A 901 3.39 -13.59 18.84
C TYR A 901 3.12 -14.99 19.40
N LEU A 902 3.14 -15.16 20.74
CA LEU A 902 2.90 -16.44 21.40
C LEU A 902 1.49 -16.97 21.10
N PHE A 903 0.49 -16.08 21.05
CA PHE A 903 -0.87 -16.43 20.66
C PHE A 903 -0.94 -16.99 19.23
N HIS A 904 -0.39 -16.27 18.25
CA HIS A 904 -0.38 -16.73 16.86
C HIS A 904 0.50 -17.97 16.65
N GLN A 905 1.59 -18.11 17.40
CA GLN A 905 2.41 -19.32 17.42
C GLN A 905 1.59 -20.52 17.93
N ALA A 906 0.83 -20.35 19.02
CA ALA A 906 -0.04 -21.39 19.53
C ALA A 906 -1.15 -21.77 18.54
N GLN A 907 -1.77 -20.80 17.87
CA GLN A 907 -2.76 -21.05 16.81
C GLN A 907 -2.15 -21.86 15.66
N LEU A 908 -0.94 -21.50 15.21
CA LEU A 908 -0.22 -22.25 14.19
C LEU A 908 0.09 -23.68 14.63
N GLN A 909 0.57 -23.86 15.87
CA GLN A 909 0.88 -25.18 16.44
C GLN A 909 -0.37 -26.05 16.56
N LEU A 910 -1.52 -25.47 16.94
CA LEU A 910 -2.82 -26.15 16.96
C LEU A 910 -3.23 -26.64 15.57
N LEU A 911 -3.12 -25.79 14.54
CA LEU A 911 -3.43 -26.17 13.15
C LEU A 911 -2.46 -27.23 12.60
N LYS A 912 -1.23 -27.32 13.14
CA LYS A 912 -0.27 -28.39 12.84
C LYS A 912 -0.47 -29.67 13.68
N ALA A 913 -1.48 -29.70 14.55
CA ALA A 913 -1.75 -30.75 15.52
C ALA A 913 -0.62 -31.00 16.55
N ASP A 914 0.27 -30.01 16.79
CA ASP A 914 1.22 -30.04 17.90
C ASP A 914 0.63 -29.36 19.14
N TYR A 915 -0.27 -30.09 19.80
CA TYR A 915 -0.97 -29.58 20.98
C TYR A 915 -0.03 -29.34 22.17
N SER A 916 1.03 -30.14 22.29
CA SER A 916 1.94 -30.05 23.44
C SER A 916 2.72 -28.74 23.45
N SER A 917 3.26 -28.34 22.30
CA SER A 917 3.95 -27.06 22.15
C SER A 917 2.96 -25.89 22.22
N ALA A 918 1.75 -26.05 21.68
CA ALA A 918 0.70 -25.03 21.77
C ALA A 918 0.33 -24.70 23.21
N ALA A 919 0.11 -25.71 24.06
CA ALA A 919 -0.18 -25.52 25.48
C ALA A 919 0.98 -24.81 26.22
N ALA A 920 2.23 -25.12 25.87
CA ALA A 920 3.40 -24.44 26.45
C ALA A 920 3.44 -22.94 26.06
N SER A 921 3.24 -22.63 24.78
CA SER A 921 3.19 -21.25 24.26
C SER A 921 2.03 -20.46 24.90
N LEU A 922 0.86 -21.08 25.07
CA LEU A 922 -0.31 -20.45 25.71
C LEU A 922 -0.09 -20.22 27.20
N LYS A 923 0.53 -21.16 27.90
CA LYS A 923 0.91 -21.00 29.31
C LYS A 923 1.88 -19.84 29.51
N GLU A 924 2.85 -19.68 28.60
CA GLU A 924 3.75 -18.53 28.58
C GLU A 924 2.98 -17.23 28.30
N ALA A 925 2.06 -17.20 27.33
CA ALA A 925 1.24 -16.04 27.03
C ALA A 925 0.35 -15.62 28.21
N LEU A 926 -0.31 -16.58 28.87
CA LEU A 926 -1.17 -16.39 30.04
C LEU A 926 -0.40 -15.92 31.27
N PHE A 927 0.89 -16.26 31.39
CA PHE A 927 1.74 -15.73 32.46
C PHE A 927 1.89 -14.20 32.38
N TYR A 928 1.94 -13.66 31.16
CA TYR A 928 2.04 -12.21 30.94
C TYR A 928 0.66 -11.52 30.95
N ARG A 929 -0.39 -12.20 30.48
CA ARG A 929 -1.75 -11.65 30.41
C ARG A 929 -2.80 -12.71 30.76
N ASP A 930 -3.20 -12.71 32.02
CA ASP A 930 -4.20 -13.62 32.58
C ASP A 930 -5.66 -13.17 32.37
N GLN A 931 -5.88 -11.91 31.98
CA GLN A 931 -7.23 -11.34 31.75
C GLN A 931 -7.68 -11.38 30.29
N ASP A 932 -7.02 -12.13 29.40
CA ASP A 932 -7.44 -12.28 28.00
C ASP A 932 -8.37 -13.48 27.82
N ALA A 933 -9.63 -13.22 27.47
CA ALA A 933 -10.62 -14.28 27.26
C ALA A 933 -10.25 -15.20 26.08
N ASP A 934 -9.64 -14.65 25.02
CA ASP A 934 -9.27 -15.40 23.81
C ASP A 934 -8.13 -16.38 24.09
N LEU A 935 -7.16 -16.01 24.94
CA LEU A 935 -6.07 -16.90 25.37
C LEU A 935 -6.61 -18.08 26.18
N TRP A 936 -7.53 -17.83 27.12
CA TRP A 936 -8.15 -18.89 27.91
C TRP A 936 -9.03 -19.81 27.05
N ALA A 937 -9.79 -19.27 26.09
CA ALA A 937 -10.57 -20.06 25.15
C ALA A 937 -9.68 -20.97 24.30
N LEU A 938 -8.59 -20.43 23.76
CA LEU A 938 -7.64 -21.21 22.95
C LEU A 938 -6.89 -22.26 23.78
N ASN A 939 -6.54 -21.93 25.04
CA ASN A 939 -5.93 -22.89 25.96
C ASN A 939 -6.90 -24.02 26.31
N GLY A 940 -8.16 -23.71 26.58
CA GLY A 940 -9.20 -24.71 26.79
C GLY A 940 -9.41 -25.61 25.58
N HIS A 941 -9.37 -25.03 24.37
CA HIS A 941 -9.44 -25.80 23.13
C HIS A 941 -8.23 -26.72 22.92
N CYS A 942 -7.03 -26.24 23.24
CA CYS A 942 -5.82 -27.06 23.20
C CYS A 942 -5.93 -28.29 24.14
N HIS A 943 -6.32 -28.08 25.40
CA HIS A 943 -6.52 -29.18 26.35
C HIS A 943 -7.66 -30.12 25.94
N TYR A 944 -8.74 -29.59 25.35
CA TYR A 944 -9.84 -30.40 24.81
C TYR A 944 -9.34 -31.36 23.72
N LEU A 945 -8.53 -30.88 22.79
CA LEU A 945 -7.94 -31.71 21.72
C LEU A 945 -6.92 -32.73 22.25
N GLN A 946 -6.28 -32.45 23.39
CA GLN A 946 -5.42 -33.41 24.10
C GLN A 946 -6.20 -34.48 24.88
N GLY A 947 -7.51 -34.29 25.09
CA GLY A 947 -8.35 -35.15 25.94
C GLY A 947 -8.27 -34.81 27.44
N GLU A 948 -7.60 -33.72 27.81
CA GLU A 948 -7.50 -33.22 29.19
C GLU A 948 -8.74 -32.40 29.56
N PHE A 949 -9.88 -33.07 29.73
CA PHE A 949 -11.17 -32.40 29.92
C PHE A 949 -11.28 -31.59 31.22
N ALA A 950 -10.41 -31.80 32.22
CA ALA A 950 -10.42 -31.03 33.47
C ALA A 950 -9.90 -29.61 33.26
N ASP A 951 -8.70 -29.50 32.70
CA ASP A 951 -8.04 -28.23 32.43
C ASP A 951 -8.76 -27.46 31.32
N ALA A 952 -9.34 -28.18 30.36
CA ALA A 952 -10.22 -27.60 29.34
C ALA A 952 -11.46 -26.92 29.96
N GLN A 953 -12.15 -27.60 30.87
CA GLN A 953 -13.32 -27.06 31.56
C GLN A 953 -12.97 -25.77 32.33
N GLU A 954 -11.90 -25.81 33.12
CA GLU A 954 -11.47 -24.65 33.90
C GLU A 954 -11.10 -23.45 33.00
N SER A 955 -10.39 -23.72 31.91
CA SER A 955 -10.00 -22.67 30.96
C SER A 955 -11.20 -22.05 30.26
N TYR A 956 -12.18 -22.85 29.85
CA TYR A 956 -13.43 -22.35 29.24
C TYR A 956 -14.30 -21.56 30.21
N GLU A 957 -14.47 -22.03 31.44
CA GLU A 957 -15.20 -21.29 32.48
C GLU A 957 -14.53 -19.94 32.78
N ARG A 958 -13.20 -19.91 32.88
CA ARG A 958 -12.44 -18.66 33.06
C ARG A 958 -12.63 -17.71 31.88
N SER A 959 -12.59 -18.22 30.65
CA SER A 959 -12.82 -17.41 29.44
C SER A 959 -14.19 -16.74 29.45
N LEU A 960 -15.25 -17.48 29.78
CA LEU A 960 -16.63 -16.97 29.81
C LEU A 960 -16.93 -16.02 30.98
N ASN A 961 -16.20 -16.16 32.10
CA ASN A 961 -16.36 -15.29 33.27
C ASN A 961 -15.68 -13.91 33.10
N LEU A 962 -14.85 -13.73 32.07
CA LEU A 962 -14.17 -12.45 31.80
C LEU A 962 -15.11 -11.47 31.07
N PRO A 963 -15.05 -10.17 31.37
CA PRO A 963 -15.96 -9.16 30.80
C PRO A 963 -15.72 -8.85 29.31
N GLN A 964 -14.71 -9.44 28.67
CA GLN A 964 -14.38 -9.22 27.26
C GLN A 964 -15.35 -10.02 26.37
N GLN A 965 -15.97 -9.36 25.37
CA GLN A 965 -16.79 -10.06 24.37
C GLN A 965 -15.92 -10.97 23.50
N LEU A 966 -16.17 -12.28 23.56
CA LEU A 966 -15.53 -13.29 22.71
C LEU A 966 -16.11 -13.25 21.29
N PRO A 967 -15.27 -13.15 20.24
CA PRO A 967 -15.71 -13.20 18.85
C PRO A 967 -16.35 -14.54 18.43
N ASP A 968 -16.00 -15.64 19.10
CA ASP A 968 -16.51 -17.00 18.83
C ASP A 968 -16.84 -17.77 20.12
N SER A 969 -17.80 -17.24 20.89
CA SER A 969 -18.34 -17.87 22.11
C SER A 969 -19.00 -19.23 21.81
N HIS A 970 -19.50 -19.41 20.59
CA HIS A 970 -20.26 -20.58 20.17
C HIS A 970 -19.50 -21.90 20.36
N LEU A 971 -18.28 -21.98 19.84
CA LEU A 971 -17.45 -23.18 19.96
C LEU A 971 -17.12 -23.48 21.43
N VAL A 972 -16.82 -22.45 22.22
CA VAL A 972 -16.49 -22.60 23.65
C VAL A 972 -17.69 -23.19 24.40
N LEU A 973 -18.90 -22.68 24.18
CA LEU A 973 -20.12 -23.18 24.81
C LEU A 973 -20.46 -24.60 24.38
N LEU A 974 -20.33 -24.92 23.09
CA LEU A 974 -20.55 -26.28 22.58
C LEU A 974 -19.59 -27.30 23.23
N ARG A 975 -18.30 -26.96 23.32
CA ARG A 975 -17.28 -27.84 23.90
C ARG A 975 -17.43 -27.95 25.42
N LEU A 976 -17.74 -26.85 26.12
CA LEU A 976 -18.00 -26.87 27.55
C LEU A 976 -19.24 -27.70 27.91
N GLY A 977 -20.34 -27.52 27.17
CA GLY A 977 -21.55 -28.34 27.33
C GLY A 977 -21.28 -29.83 27.11
N SER A 978 -20.48 -30.16 26.10
CA SER A 978 -20.07 -31.54 25.82
C SER A 978 -19.24 -32.14 26.95
N ILE A 979 -18.30 -31.38 27.53
CA ILE A 979 -17.51 -31.80 28.69
C ILE A 979 -18.42 -32.09 29.90
N TYR A 980 -19.40 -31.21 30.18
CA TYR A 980 -20.34 -31.44 31.28
C TYR A 980 -21.20 -32.67 31.06
N GLN A 981 -21.66 -32.91 29.83
CA GLN A 981 -22.43 -34.09 29.46
C GLN A 981 -21.61 -35.38 29.62
N GLN A 982 -20.34 -35.39 29.20
CA GLN A 982 -19.43 -36.52 29.40
C GLN A 982 -19.12 -36.80 30.88
N ARG A 983 -19.16 -35.76 31.73
CA ARG A 983 -18.97 -35.85 33.18
C ARG A 983 -20.27 -36.11 33.95
N GLU A 984 -21.37 -36.40 33.27
CA GLU A 984 -22.70 -36.66 33.82
C GLU A 984 -23.28 -35.48 34.66
N LYS A 985 -22.79 -34.26 34.44
CA LYS A 985 -23.29 -33.04 35.09
C LYS A 985 -24.38 -32.38 34.23
N PHE A 986 -25.50 -33.07 34.05
CA PHE A 986 -26.54 -32.69 33.09
C PHE A 986 -27.21 -31.34 33.38
N GLU A 987 -27.37 -30.94 34.66
CA GLU A 987 -27.91 -29.63 35.02
C GLU A 987 -27.03 -28.47 34.54
N GLN A 988 -25.71 -28.60 34.70
CA GLN A 988 -24.76 -27.59 34.22
C GLN A 988 -24.70 -27.58 32.68
N ALA A 989 -24.73 -28.77 32.07
CA ALA A 989 -24.80 -28.90 30.61
C ALA A 989 -26.04 -28.20 30.05
N LYS A 990 -27.22 -28.39 30.67
CA LYS A 990 -28.48 -27.72 30.27
C LYS A 990 -28.33 -26.20 30.27
N VAL A 991 -27.78 -25.61 31.33
CA VAL A 991 -27.59 -24.14 31.43
C VAL A 991 -26.66 -23.63 30.33
N VAL A 992 -25.53 -24.30 30.10
CA VAL A 992 -24.57 -23.90 29.06
C VAL A 992 -25.15 -24.04 27.65
N TYR A 993 -25.88 -25.13 27.37
CA TYR A 993 -26.51 -25.32 26.07
C TYR A 993 -27.66 -24.34 25.85
N LEU A 994 -28.45 -23.98 26.87
CA LEU A 994 -29.44 -22.90 26.77
C LEU A 994 -28.78 -21.58 26.39
N GLN A 995 -27.68 -21.23 27.05
CA GLN A 995 -26.90 -20.03 26.71
C GLN A 995 -26.38 -20.11 25.26
N ALA A 996 -25.95 -21.28 24.79
CA ALA A 996 -25.51 -21.48 23.41
C ALA A 996 -26.66 -21.29 22.42
N CYS A 997 -27.84 -21.86 22.70
CA CYS A 997 -29.04 -21.69 21.88
C CYS A 997 -29.51 -20.23 21.80
N GLU A 998 -29.38 -19.46 22.88
CA GLU A 998 -29.72 -18.03 22.92
C GLU A 998 -28.75 -17.17 22.08
N GLN A 999 -27.45 -17.50 22.09
CA GLN A 999 -26.44 -16.74 21.36
C GLN A 999 -26.38 -17.12 19.87
N SER A 1000 -26.34 -18.42 19.58
CA SER A 1000 -26.10 -18.98 18.25
C SER A 1000 -26.79 -20.34 18.11
N PRO A 1001 -28.10 -20.36 17.77
CA PRO A 1001 -28.86 -21.59 17.65
C PRO A 1001 -28.36 -22.42 16.45
N SER A 1002 -28.10 -23.69 16.71
CA SER A 1002 -27.66 -24.68 15.73
C SER A 1002 -28.24 -26.06 16.06
N CYS A 1003 -28.19 -26.99 15.10
CA CYS A 1003 -28.64 -28.36 15.37
C CYS A 1003 -27.89 -28.97 16.57
N LEU A 1004 -26.58 -28.73 16.68
CA LEU A 1004 -25.75 -29.27 17.76
C LEU A 1004 -26.03 -28.64 19.13
N THR A 1005 -26.34 -27.35 19.20
CA THR A 1005 -26.69 -26.72 20.48
C THR A 1005 -28.04 -27.23 21.01
N TRP A 1006 -29.05 -27.32 20.13
CA TRP A 1006 -30.36 -27.87 20.47
C TRP A 1006 -30.32 -29.37 20.75
N LEU A 1007 -29.50 -30.14 20.03
CA LEU A 1007 -29.23 -31.55 20.31
C LEU A 1007 -28.61 -31.71 21.70
N GLY A 1008 -27.57 -30.95 22.02
CA GLY A 1008 -26.92 -30.97 23.34
C GLY A 1008 -27.91 -30.66 24.48
N LEU A 1009 -28.75 -29.65 24.29
CA LEU A 1009 -29.83 -29.32 25.23
C LEU A 1009 -30.83 -30.46 25.38
N GLY A 1010 -31.31 -31.02 24.26
CA GLY A 1010 -32.25 -32.14 24.24
C GLY A 1010 -31.71 -33.37 24.95
N ILE A 1011 -30.42 -33.69 24.77
CA ILE A 1011 -29.77 -34.80 25.47
C ILE A 1011 -29.68 -34.53 26.97
N ALA A 1012 -29.27 -33.33 27.38
CA ALA A 1012 -29.21 -32.97 28.80
C ALA A 1012 -30.59 -33.10 29.48
N CYS A 1013 -31.65 -32.58 28.85
CA CYS A 1013 -33.03 -32.70 29.34
C CYS A 1013 -33.52 -34.15 29.39
N TYR A 1014 -33.22 -34.97 28.36
CA TYR A 1014 -33.58 -36.39 28.34
C TYR A 1014 -32.91 -37.17 29.49
N ARG A 1015 -31.64 -36.87 29.79
CA ARG A 1015 -30.90 -37.49 30.89
C ARG A 1015 -31.37 -37.02 32.27
N LEU A 1016 -31.98 -35.83 32.37
CA LEU A 1016 -32.66 -35.32 33.56
C LEU A 1016 -34.12 -35.82 33.70
N ASP A 1017 -34.59 -36.67 32.78
CA ASP A 1017 -35.96 -37.20 32.71
C ASP A 1017 -37.04 -36.12 32.43
N GLU A 1018 -36.62 -34.96 31.90
CA GLU A 1018 -37.51 -33.89 31.43
C GLU A 1018 -37.96 -34.14 29.98
N LEU A 1019 -38.73 -35.22 29.76
CA LEU A 1019 -39.05 -35.72 28.42
C LEU A 1019 -39.74 -34.70 27.50
N TYR A 1020 -40.62 -33.85 28.03
CA TYR A 1020 -41.34 -32.85 27.24
C TYR A 1020 -40.41 -31.76 26.69
N VAL A 1021 -39.55 -31.19 27.54
CA VAL A 1021 -38.58 -30.16 27.14
C VAL A 1021 -37.52 -30.75 26.20
N ALA A 1022 -37.15 -32.02 26.42
CA ALA A 1022 -36.26 -32.74 25.52
C ALA A 1022 -36.89 -32.93 24.13
N GLU A 1023 -38.18 -33.27 24.04
CA GLU A 1023 -38.91 -33.40 22.77
C GLU A 1023 -38.92 -32.06 22.01
N GLU A 1024 -39.27 -30.96 22.68
CA GLU A 1024 -39.25 -29.61 22.08
C GLU A 1024 -37.86 -29.24 21.55
N ALA A 1025 -36.80 -29.37 22.36
CA ALA A 1025 -35.44 -29.04 21.95
C ALA A 1025 -34.97 -29.90 20.75
N LEU A 1026 -35.30 -31.20 20.73
CA LEU A 1026 -34.92 -32.09 19.62
C LEU A 1026 -35.76 -31.83 18.36
N THR A 1027 -37.01 -31.38 18.49
CA THR A 1027 -37.79 -30.94 17.32
C THR A 1027 -37.20 -29.69 16.68
N GLU A 1028 -36.73 -28.72 17.47
CA GLU A 1028 -35.98 -27.56 16.95
C GLU A 1028 -34.66 -27.98 16.30
N ALA A 1029 -33.93 -28.92 16.89
CA ALA A 1029 -32.72 -29.48 16.28
C ALA A 1029 -33.01 -30.12 14.91
N ASN A 1030 -34.12 -30.87 14.80
CA ASN A 1030 -34.57 -31.50 13.56
C ASN A 1030 -35.06 -30.48 12.52
N HIS A 1031 -35.64 -29.36 12.95
CA HIS A 1031 -36.02 -28.26 12.06
C HIS A 1031 -34.81 -27.57 11.44
N LEU A 1032 -33.66 -27.56 12.10
CA LEU A 1032 -32.41 -26.97 11.58
C LEU A 1032 -31.62 -27.94 10.70
N ASP A 1033 -31.53 -29.21 11.09
CA ASP A 1033 -30.90 -30.28 10.31
C ASP A 1033 -31.70 -31.58 10.45
N ASN A 1034 -32.44 -31.91 9.39
CA ASN A 1034 -33.28 -33.10 9.34
C ASN A 1034 -32.51 -34.37 8.95
N GLN A 1035 -31.21 -34.27 8.67
CA GLN A 1035 -30.34 -35.39 8.30
C GLN A 1035 -29.50 -35.87 9.49
N ASN A 1036 -29.55 -35.19 10.64
CA ASN A 1036 -28.80 -35.59 11.81
C ASN A 1036 -29.38 -36.88 12.44
N ALA A 1037 -28.64 -37.98 12.34
CA ALA A 1037 -29.08 -39.29 12.83
C ALA A 1037 -29.25 -39.35 14.36
N GLU A 1038 -28.46 -38.58 15.12
CA GLU A 1038 -28.54 -38.57 16.59
C GLU A 1038 -29.84 -37.92 17.07
N VAL A 1039 -30.28 -36.84 16.42
CA VAL A 1039 -31.57 -36.19 16.72
C VAL A 1039 -32.73 -37.18 16.57
N TRP A 1040 -32.77 -37.92 15.45
CA TRP A 1040 -33.76 -38.97 15.22
C TRP A 1040 -33.69 -40.10 16.24
N ALA A 1041 -32.48 -40.47 16.68
CA ALA A 1041 -32.28 -41.50 17.68
C ALA A 1041 -32.82 -41.06 19.06
N TYR A 1042 -32.56 -39.83 19.50
CA TYR A 1042 -33.10 -39.33 20.77
C TYR A 1042 -34.61 -39.08 20.73
N LEU A 1043 -35.17 -38.60 19.61
CA LEU A 1043 -36.62 -38.54 19.42
C LEU A 1043 -37.26 -39.94 19.51
N CYS A 1044 -36.62 -40.95 18.92
CA CYS A 1044 -37.05 -42.35 19.01
C CYS A 1044 -37.04 -42.86 20.47
N LEU A 1045 -35.98 -42.56 21.23
CA LEU A 1045 -35.90 -42.91 22.66
C LEU A 1045 -37.01 -42.26 23.49
N ILE A 1046 -37.32 -40.98 23.24
CA ILE A 1046 -38.40 -40.28 23.91
C ILE A 1046 -39.75 -40.92 23.57
N CYS A 1047 -40.03 -41.23 22.31
CA CYS A 1047 -41.26 -41.91 21.89
C CYS A 1047 -41.40 -43.30 22.54
N PHE A 1048 -40.30 -44.06 22.68
CA PHE A 1048 -40.31 -45.33 23.40
C PHE A 1048 -40.66 -45.17 24.88
N ARG A 1049 -40.08 -44.17 25.57
CA ARG A 1049 -40.42 -43.88 26.98
C ARG A 1049 -41.85 -43.33 27.16
N ALA A 1050 -42.35 -42.58 26.17
CA ALA A 1050 -43.71 -42.03 26.17
C ALA A 1050 -44.78 -43.04 25.73
N GLY A 1051 -44.40 -44.25 25.29
CA GLY A 1051 -45.31 -45.29 24.81
C GLY A 1051 -45.89 -45.08 23.40
N LYS A 1052 -45.34 -44.15 22.61
CA LYS A 1052 -45.75 -43.85 21.23
C LYS A 1052 -45.03 -44.77 20.24
N GLN A 1053 -45.45 -46.04 20.16
CA GLN A 1053 -44.70 -47.09 19.47
C GLN A 1053 -44.62 -46.91 17.94
N GLU A 1054 -45.67 -46.41 17.29
CA GLU A 1054 -45.70 -46.21 15.83
C GLU A 1054 -44.72 -45.11 15.37
N GLU A 1055 -44.69 -43.98 16.09
CA GLU A 1055 -43.74 -42.88 15.86
C GLU A 1055 -42.30 -43.32 16.12
N ALA A 1056 -42.07 -44.10 17.19
CA ALA A 1056 -40.75 -44.62 17.52
C ALA A 1056 -40.19 -45.52 16.40
N GLU A 1057 -40.99 -46.38 15.79
CA GLU A 1057 -40.56 -47.20 14.66
C GLU A 1057 -40.20 -46.37 13.41
N LEU A 1058 -40.93 -45.28 13.18
CA LEU A 1058 -40.64 -44.35 12.08
C LEU A 1058 -39.31 -43.63 12.31
N TYR A 1059 -39.11 -43.03 13.49
CA TYR A 1059 -37.86 -42.32 13.84
C TYR A 1059 -36.66 -43.25 13.85
N TYR A 1060 -36.82 -44.51 14.29
CA TYR A 1060 -35.78 -45.52 14.20
C TYR A 1060 -35.34 -45.78 12.74
N LYS A 1061 -36.29 -45.85 11.80
CA LYS A 1061 -35.98 -46.02 10.38
C LYS A 1061 -35.19 -44.83 9.84
N TYR A 1062 -35.53 -43.60 10.24
CA TYR A 1062 -34.79 -42.40 9.85
C TYR A 1062 -33.38 -42.36 10.46
N ALA A 1063 -33.22 -42.67 11.75
CA ALA A 1063 -31.92 -42.76 12.40
C ALA A 1063 -30.98 -43.78 11.71
N MET A 1064 -31.53 -44.93 11.29
CA MET A 1064 -30.75 -45.92 10.53
C MET A 1064 -30.49 -45.49 9.08
N ARG A 1065 -31.44 -44.79 8.43
CA ARG A 1065 -31.28 -44.26 7.07
C ARG A 1065 -30.16 -43.22 6.99
N PHE A 1066 -30.03 -42.38 8.01
CA PHE A 1066 -29.00 -41.35 8.11
C PHE A 1066 -27.69 -41.83 8.76
N ASN A 1067 -27.51 -43.15 8.91
CA ASN A 1067 -26.29 -43.78 9.42
C ASN A 1067 -25.85 -43.30 10.81
N LEU A 1068 -26.62 -43.64 11.84
CA LEU A 1068 -26.22 -43.42 13.24
C LEU A 1068 -24.85 -44.06 13.56
N GLN A 1069 -23.84 -43.21 13.85
CA GLN A 1069 -22.45 -43.62 14.12
C GLN A 1069 -22.23 -44.05 15.59
N GLN A 1070 -22.99 -43.48 16.53
CA GLN A 1070 -22.71 -43.65 17.97
C GLN A 1070 -23.17 -45.03 18.49
N GLU A 1071 -22.21 -45.93 18.73
CA GLU A 1071 -22.48 -47.31 19.17
C GLU A 1071 -23.20 -47.41 20.53
N SER A 1072 -22.89 -46.51 21.48
CA SER A 1072 -23.53 -46.50 22.80
C SER A 1072 -25.03 -46.18 22.67
N LEU A 1073 -25.36 -45.19 21.85
CA LEU A 1073 -26.73 -44.78 21.60
C LEU A 1073 -27.49 -45.86 20.82
N LEU A 1074 -26.85 -46.50 19.84
CA LEU A 1074 -27.43 -47.62 19.11
C LEU A 1074 -27.74 -48.82 20.02
N LYS A 1075 -26.86 -49.12 21.00
CA LYS A 1075 -27.11 -50.16 22.02
C LYS A 1075 -28.30 -49.79 22.90
N GLU A 1076 -28.33 -48.57 23.46
CA GLU A 1076 -29.43 -48.08 24.29
C GLU A 1076 -30.78 -48.17 23.55
N LEU A 1077 -30.79 -47.77 22.27
CA LEU A 1077 -31.98 -47.80 21.44
C LEU A 1077 -32.46 -49.24 21.18
N ASN A 1078 -31.54 -50.17 20.84
CA ASN A 1078 -31.88 -51.58 20.65
C ASN A 1078 -32.38 -52.24 21.96
N GLU A 1079 -31.75 -51.95 23.10
CA GLU A 1079 -32.15 -52.48 24.40
C GLU A 1079 -33.58 -52.05 24.77
N LEU A 1080 -33.89 -50.75 24.62
CA LEU A 1080 -35.24 -50.22 24.90
C LEU A 1080 -36.29 -50.79 23.95
N LYS A 1081 -35.95 -50.94 22.65
CA LYS A 1081 -36.82 -51.56 21.65
C LYS A 1081 -37.12 -53.02 21.99
N ASP A 1082 -36.11 -53.78 22.40
CA ASP A 1082 -36.27 -55.18 22.78
C ASP A 1082 -37.08 -55.31 24.06
N GLN A 1083 -36.82 -54.48 25.09
CA GLN A 1083 -37.62 -54.45 26.32
C GLN A 1083 -39.11 -54.20 26.05
N LEU A 1084 -39.45 -53.26 25.16
CA LEU A 1084 -40.84 -52.95 24.81
C LEU A 1084 -41.48 -54.03 23.93
N ARG A 1085 -40.71 -54.68 23.04
CA ARG A 1085 -41.16 -55.88 22.31
C ARG A 1085 -41.47 -57.03 23.27
N PHE A 1086 -40.62 -57.27 24.26
CA PHE A 1086 -40.83 -58.30 25.27
C PHE A 1086 -42.02 -57.97 26.18
N SER A 1087 -42.22 -56.72 26.60
CA SER A 1087 -43.38 -56.33 27.42
C SER A 1087 -44.70 -56.45 26.66
N HIS A 1088 -44.73 -56.09 25.37
CA HIS A 1088 -45.91 -56.26 24.51
C HIS A 1088 -46.23 -57.74 24.23
N LEU A 1089 -45.21 -58.60 24.11
CA LEU A 1089 -45.43 -60.05 24.00
C LEU A 1089 -45.96 -60.64 25.32
N VAL A 1090 -45.41 -60.23 26.46
CA VAL A 1090 -45.88 -60.67 27.78
C VAL A 1090 -47.31 -60.20 28.08
N SER A 1091 -47.72 -58.99 27.64
CA SER A 1091 -49.12 -58.55 27.78
C SER A 1091 -50.07 -59.37 26.90
N PHE A 1092 -49.67 -59.73 25.68
CA PHE A 1092 -50.46 -60.55 24.76
C PHE A 1092 -50.64 -62.01 25.25
N PHE A 1093 -49.63 -62.57 25.93
CA PHE A 1093 -49.69 -63.92 26.48
C PHE A 1093 -50.20 -63.96 27.93
N GLY A 1094 -50.12 -62.85 28.68
CA GLY A 1094 -50.58 -62.73 30.06
C GLY A 1094 -52.11 -62.73 30.21
N THR A 1095 -52.85 -62.19 29.25
CA THR A 1095 -54.33 -62.15 29.27
C THR A 1095 -54.99 -63.50 28.93
N SER A 1096 -54.22 -64.55 28.63
CA SER A 1096 -54.73 -65.90 28.35
C SER A 1096 -54.90 -66.76 29.61
N SER A 1097 -54.53 -66.29 30.80
CA SER A 1097 -54.45 -67.13 32.01
C SER A 1097 -55.58 -66.96 33.05
N GLU A 1098 -56.55 -66.06 32.82
CA GLU A 1098 -57.68 -65.84 33.74
C GLU A 1098 -59.05 -66.28 33.19
N VAL A 1099 -59.19 -67.50 32.67
CA VAL A 1099 -60.49 -68.21 32.66
C VAL A 1099 -60.23 -69.72 32.77
N ARG A 1100 -60.08 -70.22 34.00
CA ARG A 1100 -60.41 -71.61 34.41
C ARG A 1100 -60.12 -71.79 35.91
N VAL A 1101 -61.13 -71.55 36.74
CA VAL A 1101 -61.49 -72.40 37.88
C VAL A 1101 -63.01 -72.46 37.95
#